data_AF-A0A9D7T6F9-F1
#
_entry.id   AF-A0A9D7T6F9-F1
#
_cell.length_a   1.000
_cell.length_b   1.000
_cell.length_c   1.000
_cell.angle_alpha   90.00
_cell.angle_beta   90.00
_cell.angle_gamma   90.00
#
_symmetry.space_group_name_H-M   'P 1'
#
loop_
_entity.id
_entity.type
_entity.pdbx_description
1 polymer ?
#
loop_
_entity_poly.entity_id
_entity_poly.type
_entity_poly.pdbx_seq_one_letter_code
_entity_poly.pdbx_strand_id
1 'polypeptide(L)'
;MYAVRRTAAALLAAVVLALVPGTSVGLAASTGLAASPANPTAAGLGADGTPGPAIEETLSVPVGPEPDGTAVALDATVFRPGGLGQHSEPWSAVLLAHGFGGSKADLVERGRDLASRGYLVLGYSARGFGASGGRIHLNDPAYEIADARALVSLLATRSDVLLDAPGDPHVGVVGASYGGALAIMLGATDPRVDSVVGVVAWNDLADAFFPQFAVVGPRSPMGPAQVDRSPEPGPLKALWASRFFGSALAGAGSPGAGAGGGAHPSSGGDAGAVCGRFDPTVCRLFLEATVTGRPSPELLTVLRAHSPRPLLSGLRAPTMLVQGMADSLFGIEQAAATARAIAVQVPRLAIRWIDGGHDGLSSTAAADEQALRDWLADTLRGTTLLAGAGQFIYAAPIPRRRTVAPLFTTPDSPPTATWTAVPLAPLVGASGGATSDPQRIVTPPGGQPASVTAIPSLGGLGVGAAAYQLAALPGQSAAFDSPPFAQQTAIVGAPRLTLTVTSTGPETVLFLSLWQVTAGQATLPRRLVAPVRVLTTPGQPTSVDVALAPATWTVEAGSSLRLLITSTDSAYAAPREARVDLVAVAGGELRLPHVDGYLLAAESDLDTESVGVATAIALLLAAFGVLAWRERRRRRLLPDRADLADVPLAVEHLVKTYADGHRAVGDVSWRAERGQVVGLLGPNGAGKTTTLRMAMGLITPDSGAVYLGGRAVRPGAPALRGVGALVEGPGFLPHLTGRANLHAYWAATGRPIEEARLDEALDVAALGGAVDRPVRSYSHGMRQRLGIAQAMLGLPDLLVLDEPTNGLDPPQIAAMRPILQRYAAAGRTVVVSSHLLAEVEQTCSHVVVMHAGRVVTAGPVADLIDSSDTTVVHLDPAATAETIAAVADRLLSVAGILEVEIVEDEGDSRLVVTAGMPRPDVVRALTEVGADVVGLSSRKHLEEVFLRVIAAAQTAGEPTGSVTERLRQVRAR
;
A
#
# COMPACT_ATOMS: atom_id res chain seq x y z
N MET A 1 16.72 -17.72 16.80
CA MET A 1 15.97 -16.62 17.47
C MET A 1 16.20 -15.23 16.86
N TYR A 2 17.35 -14.93 16.24
CA TYR A 2 17.63 -13.59 15.68
C TYR A 2 16.88 -13.27 14.35
N ALA A 3 16.69 -14.27 13.47
CA ALA A 3 15.93 -14.11 12.23
C ALA A 3 14.42 -13.89 12.47
N VAL A 4 13.85 -14.58 13.47
CA VAL A 4 12.43 -14.43 13.87
C VAL A 4 12.16 -13.05 14.48
N ARG A 5 13.14 -12.47 15.20
CA ARG A 5 13.03 -11.10 15.74
C ARG A 5 13.07 -10.03 14.66
N ARG A 6 13.85 -10.20 13.57
CA ARG A 6 13.89 -9.23 12.46
C ARG A 6 12.61 -9.28 11.61
N THR A 7 12.04 -10.45 11.35
CA THR A 7 10.76 -10.56 10.64
C THR A 7 9.56 -10.14 11.49
N ALA A 8 9.58 -10.42 12.80
CA ALA A 8 8.56 -9.92 13.72
C ALA A 8 8.63 -8.40 13.91
N ALA A 9 9.84 -7.81 13.94
CA ALA A 9 10.02 -6.36 13.99
C ALA A 9 9.59 -5.68 12.68
N ALA A 10 9.83 -6.29 11.52
CA ALA A 10 9.36 -5.78 10.23
C ALA A 10 7.83 -5.86 10.09
N LEU A 11 7.20 -6.94 10.59
CA LEU A 11 5.73 -7.06 10.64
C LEU A 11 5.10 -6.13 11.69
N LEU A 12 5.70 -5.95 12.87
CA LEU A 12 5.25 -4.96 13.85
C LEU A 12 5.38 -3.54 13.29
N ALA A 13 6.46 -3.23 12.58
CA ALA A 13 6.64 -1.91 11.95
C ALA A 13 5.60 -1.66 10.86
N ALA A 14 5.23 -2.68 10.07
CA ALA A 14 4.18 -2.58 9.05
C ALA A 14 2.77 -2.45 9.66
N VAL A 15 2.48 -3.16 10.76
CA VAL A 15 1.20 -3.07 11.49
C VAL A 15 1.08 -1.75 12.25
N VAL A 16 2.18 -1.23 12.81
CA VAL A 16 2.20 0.11 13.44
C VAL A 16 2.04 1.22 12.39
N LEU A 17 2.60 1.08 11.18
CA LEU A 17 2.36 2.03 10.09
C LEU A 17 0.90 2.03 9.59
N ALA A 18 0.22 0.89 9.64
CA ALA A 18 -1.19 0.76 9.26
C ALA A 18 -2.18 1.23 10.35
N LEU A 19 -1.72 1.40 11.60
CA LEU A 19 -2.51 1.84 12.75
C LEU A 19 -2.31 3.32 13.11
N VAL A 20 -1.46 4.06 12.38
CA VAL A 20 -1.35 5.51 12.50
C VAL A 20 -2.38 6.18 11.58
N PRO A 21 -3.34 6.96 12.11
CA PRO A 21 -4.27 7.69 11.26
C PRO A 21 -3.51 8.83 10.57
N GLY A 22 -3.43 8.78 9.23
CA GLY A 22 -3.06 9.95 8.43
C GLY A 22 -1.93 9.84 7.41
N THR A 23 -1.39 8.65 7.08
CA THR A 23 -0.41 8.55 5.97
C THR A 23 -0.73 7.42 5.00
N SER A 24 -1.53 7.71 3.98
CA SER A 24 -1.52 6.94 2.74
C SER A 24 -0.33 7.38 1.90
N VAL A 25 0.75 6.59 1.91
CA VAL A 25 1.83 6.72 0.91
C VAL A 25 1.24 6.28 -0.43
N GLY A 26 1.00 7.25 -1.32
CA GLY A 26 0.60 6.99 -2.69
C GLY A 26 1.72 6.29 -3.44
N LEU A 27 1.64 4.97 -3.60
CA LEU A 27 2.33 4.31 -4.69
C LEU A 27 1.60 4.68 -5.98
N ALA A 28 2.29 5.43 -6.83
CA ALA A 28 1.91 5.63 -8.22
C ALA A 28 1.84 4.27 -8.92
N ALA A 29 0.63 3.74 -9.06
CA ALA A 29 0.31 2.71 -10.02
C ALA A 29 -0.17 3.41 -11.29
N SER A 30 0.66 3.37 -12.32
CA SER A 30 0.30 3.64 -13.70
C SER A 30 -1.00 2.90 -14.05
N THR A 31 -2.08 3.62 -14.30
CA THR A 31 -3.35 3.07 -14.77
C THR A 31 -3.25 2.74 -16.26
N GLY A 32 -2.72 1.55 -16.55
CA GLY A 32 -3.12 0.81 -17.74
C GLY A 32 -4.60 0.46 -17.63
N LEU A 33 -5.31 0.58 -18.76
CA LEU A 33 -6.70 0.17 -18.93
C LEU A 33 -6.96 -1.19 -18.28
N ALA A 34 -7.78 -1.23 -17.24
CA ALA A 34 -8.40 -2.44 -16.74
C ALA A 34 -9.91 -2.28 -16.93
N ALA A 35 -10.41 -2.98 -17.95
CA ALA A 35 -11.82 -3.16 -18.23
C ALA A 35 -12.56 -3.61 -16.96
N SER A 36 -13.70 -2.97 -16.67
CA SER A 36 -14.68 -3.52 -15.75
C SER A 36 -15.09 -4.92 -16.24
N PRO A 37 -15.31 -5.89 -15.34
CA PRO A 37 -15.79 -7.20 -15.73
C PRO A 37 -17.14 -7.02 -16.43
N ALA A 38 -17.18 -7.42 -17.70
CA ALA A 38 -18.40 -7.54 -18.47
C ALA A 38 -19.40 -8.40 -17.70
N ASN A 39 -20.50 -7.80 -17.25
CA ASN A 39 -21.71 -8.55 -16.97
C ASN A 39 -22.41 -8.82 -18.30
N PRO A 40 -22.96 -10.03 -18.48
CA PRO A 40 -23.22 -10.62 -19.78
C PRO A 40 -24.36 -9.91 -20.49
N THR A 41 -24.15 -9.71 -21.80
CA THR A 41 -25.14 -9.52 -22.86
C THR A 41 -26.60 -9.76 -22.44
N ALA A 42 -27.36 -8.70 -22.20
CA ALA A 42 -28.82 -8.72 -22.33
C ALA A 42 -29.18 -8.37 -23.78
N ALA A 43 -28.94 -9.33 -24.67
CA ALA A 43 -29.66 -9.41 -25.93
C ALA A 43 -30.91 -10.26 -25.65
N GLY A 44 -32.09 -9.66 -25.79
CA GLY A 44 -33.36 -10.37 -25.65
C GLY A 44 -34.44 -9.48 -25.05
N LEU A 45 -35.49 -9.24 -25.84
CA LEU A 45 -36.73 -8.55 -25.49
C LEU A 45 -37.27 -9.00 -24.11
N GLY A 46 -37.45 -8.06 -23.19
CA GLY A 46 -38.15 -8.28 -21.91
C GLY A 46 -39.59 -7.80 -22.00
N ALA A 47 -40.54 -8.66 -21.61
CA ALA A 47 -41.98 -8.47 -21.71
C ALA A 47 -42.61 -7.59 -20.61
N ASP A 48 -41.82 -6.78 -19.87
CA ASP A 48 -42.24 -6.10 -18.63
C ASP A 48 -42.31 -4.56 -18.70
N GLY A 49 -42.28 -3.96 -19.90
CA GLY A 49 -42.51 -2.51 -20.05
C GLY A 49 -41.36 -1.59 -19.58
N THR A 50 -40.15 -2.10 -19.38
CA THR A 50 -38.96 -1.28 -19.14
C THR A 50 -38.37 -0.72 -20.45
N PRO A 51 -38.06 0.59 -20.55
CA PRO A 51 -37.47 1.19 -21.76
C PRO A 51 -36.12 0.57 -22.14
N GLY A 52 -35.91 0.35 -23.44
CA GLY A 52 -34.65 -0.08 -24.03
C GLY A 52 -33.59 1.04 -24.15
N PRO A 53 -32.41 0.76 -24.73
CA PRO A 53 -31.29 1.72 -24.81
C PRO A 53 -31.67 2.97 -25.60
N ALA A 54 -31.30 4.15 -25.07
CA ALA A 54 -31.67 5.44 -25.64
C ALA A 54 -31.22 5.61 -27.11
N ILE A 55 -32.08 6.19 -27.93
CA ILE A 55 -31.79 6.53 -29.33
C ILE A 55 -31.33 7.98 -29.40
N GLU A 56 -30.19 8.24 -30.03
CA GLU A 56 -29.58 9.57 -30.12
C GLU A 56 -29.81 10.21 -31.50
N GLU A 57 -30.28 11.44 -31.51
CA GLU A 57 -30.44 12.27 -32.71
C GLU A 57 -29.65 13.57 -32.54
N THR A 58 -28.65 13.81 -33.38
CA THR A 58 -27.89 15.08 -33.37
C THR A 58 -28.60 16.12 -34.23
N LEU A 59 -28.69 17.35 -33.71
CA LEU A 59 -29.37 18.48 -34.36
C LEU A 59 -28.44 19.69 -34.40
N SER A 60 -28.55 20.48 -35.47
CA SER A 60 -28.02 21.84 -35.53
C SER A 60 -29.19 22.81 -35.47
N VAL A 61 -29.30 23.57 -34.38
CA VAL A 61 -30.45 24.42 -34.09
C VAL A 61 -30.11 25.88 -34.39
N PRO A 62 -30.68 26.51 -35.42
CA PRO A 62 -30.44 27.93 -35.69
C PRO A 62 -31.04 28.79 -34.58
N VAL A 63 -30.28 29.79 -34.13
CA VAL A 63 -30.68 30.72 -33.07
C VAL A 63 -30.36 32.17 -33.47
N GLY A 64 -30.64 33.12 -32.57
CA GLY A 64 -30.42 34.55 -32.84
C GLY A 64 -28.96 34.86 -33.20
N PRO A 65 -28.71 35.75 -34.17
CA PRO A 65 -27.36 36.08 -34.63
C PRO A 65 -26.54 36.82 -33.55
N GLU A 66 -25.22 36.92 -33.78
CA GLU A 66 -24.33 37.80 -33.01
C GLU A 66 -24.63 39.30 -33.29
N PRO A 67 -24.15 40.23 -32.44
CA PRO A 67 -24.35 41.68 -32.65
C PRO A 67 -23.89 42.20 -34.03
N ASP A 68 -22.91 41.52 -34.64
CA ASP A 68 -22.37 41.85 -35.97
C ASP A 68 -23.17 41.21 -37.13
N GLY A 69 -24.28 40.51 -36.82
CA GLY A 69 -25.14 39.84 -37.79
C GLY A 69 -24.71 38.41 -38.15
N THR A 70 -23.63 37.89 -37.55
CA THR A 70 -23.17 36.51 -37.81
C THR A 70 -24.23 35.51 -37.37
N ALA A 71 -24.64 34.61 -38.28
CA ALA A 71 -25.59 33.55 -37.97
C ALA A 71 -25.00 32.55 -36.96
N VAL A 72 -25.82 32.11 -36.01
CA VAL A 72 -25.42 31.16 -34.97
C VAL A 72 -26.31 29.93 -35.02
N ALA A 73 -25.70 28.75 -34.89
CA ALA A 73 -26.40 27.50 -34.70
C ALA A 73 -25.80 26.74 -33.51
N LEU A 74 -26.66 26.13 -32.71
CA LEU A 74 -26.29 25.33 -31.55
C LEU A 74 -26.19 23.86 -31.93
N ASP A 75 -25.14 23.22 -31.44
CA ASP A 75 -24.94 21.79 -31.52
C ASP A 75 -25.72 21.09 -30.40
N ALA A 76 -26.76 20.35 -30.75
CA ALA A 76 -27.69 19.72 -29.82
C ALA A 76 -27.84 18.21 -30.08
N THR A 77 -28.32 17.49 -29.07
CA THR A 77 -28.57 16.04 -29.14
C THR A 77 -29.84 15.71 -28.37
N VAL A 78 -30.76 15.03 -29.05
CA VAL A 78 -31.98 14.49 -28.45
C VAL A 78 -31.74 13.03 -28.10
N PHE A 79 -32.01 12.66 -26.86
CA PHE A 79 -32.05 11.29 -26.37
C PHE A 79 -33.51 10.88 -26.24
N ARG A 80 -33.90 9.86 -27.00
CA ARG A 80 -35.25 9.26 -26.94
C ARG A 80 -35.20 7.94 -26.18
N PRO A 81 -36.25 7.57 -25.43
CA PRO A 81 -36.39 6.23 -24.86
C PRO A 81 -36.33 5.14 -25.95
N GLY A 82 -35.60 4.05 -25.72
CA GLY A 82 -35.50 2.93 -26.68
C GLY A 82 -36.53 1.83 -26.45
N GLY A 83 -36.64 0.88 -27.39
CA GLY A 83 -37.34 -0.40 -27.17
C GLY A 83 -38.87 -0.37 -27.17
N LEU A 84 -39.48 0.80 -27.31
CA LEU A 84 -40.92 0.94 -27.44
C LEU A 84 -41.22 1.18 -28.93
N GLY A 85 -41.79 0.17 -29.59
CA GLY A 85 -42.37 0.38 -30.93
C GLY A 85 -43.38 1.53 -30.87
N GLN A 86 -43.48 2.32 -31.96
CA GLN A 86 -44.36 3.51 -32.09
C GLN A 86 -45.24 3.75 -30.86
N HIS A 87 -44.75 4.54 -29.89
CA HIS A 87 -45.61 4.94 -28.80
C HIS A 87 -46.84 5.63 -29.37
N SER A 88 -48.00 5.28 -28.83
CA SER A 88 -49.24 5.99 -29.09
C SER A 88 -49.27 7.38 -28.45
N GLU A 89 -48.36 7.68 -27.51
CA GLU A 89 -48.36 8.91 -26.71
C GLU A 89 -46.98 9.59 -26.64
N PRO A 90 -46.92 10.94 -26.65
CA PRO A 90 -45.68 11.72 -26.60
C PRO A 90 -45.09 11.81 -25.18
N TRP A 91 -43.81 12.19 -25.05
CA TRP A 91 -43.07 12.20 -23.78
C TRP A 91 -42.92 13.59 -23.15
N SER A 92 -42.93 13.68 -21.82
CA SER A 92 -42.43 14.86 -21.09
C SER A 92 -40.95 15.10 -21.44
N ALA A 93 -40.59 16.36 -21.65
CA ALA A 93 -39.24 16.73 -22.08
C ALA A 93 -38.36 17.20 -20.91
N VAL A 94 -37.04 17.01 -21.04
CA VAL A 94 -36.04 17.61 -20.16
C VAL A 94 -34.96 18.30 -20.98
N LEU A 95 -34.77 19.61 -20.79
CA LEU A 95 -33.66 20.38 -21.34
C LEU A 95 -32.47 20.33 -20.36
N LEU A 96 -31.31 19.87 -20.84
CA LEU A 96 -30.07 19.82 -20.07
C LEU A 96 -29.12 20.96 -20.49
N ALA A 97 -28.67 21.74 -19.52
CA ALA A 97 -27.70 22.82 -19.72
C ALA A 97 -26.36 22.48 -19.04
N HIS A 98 -25.26 22.62 -19.78
CA HIS A 98 -23.91 22.27 -19.31
C HIS A 98 -23.31 23.33 -18.40
N GLY A 99 -22.35 22.93 -17.56
CA GLY A 99 -21.52 23.84 -16.76
C GLY A 99 -20.52 24.63 -17.61
N PHE A 100 -19.92 25.68 -17.04
CA PHE A 100 -19.01 26.54 -17.78
C PHE A 100 -17.76 25.77 -18.25
N GLY A 101 -17.36 25.96 -19.50
CA GLY A 101 -16.25 25.23 -20.11
C GLY A 101 -16.61 23.83 -20.61
N GLY A 102 -17.82 23.34 -20.29
CA GLY A 102 -18.37 22.09 -20.81
C GLY A 102 -19.04 22.23 -22.18
N SER A 103 -19.72 21.18 -22.60
CA SER A 103 -20.46 21.06 -23.86
C SER A 103 -21.56 20.00 -23.74
N LYS A 104 -22.28 19.73 -24.84
CA LYS A 104 -23.24 18.61 -24.89
C LYS A 104 -22.61 17.25 -24.56
N ALA A 105 -21.30 17.09 -24.73
CA ALA A 105 -20.62 15.83 -24.43
C ALA A 105 -20.70 15.47 -22.94
N ASP A 106 -20.67 16.46 -22.05
CA ASP A 106 -20.78 16.28 -20.60
C ASP A 106 -22.20 15.90 -20.16
N LEU A 107 -23.18 16.07 -21.05
CA LEU A 107 -24.60 15.82 -20.79
C LEU A 107 -25.03 14.41 -21.21
N VAL A 108 -24.19 13.67 -21.93
CA VAL A 108 -24.56 12.39 -22.56
C VAL A 108 -24.99 11.33 -21.54
N GLU A 109 -24.26 11.17 -20.43
CA GLU A 109 -24.58 10.17 -19.42
C GLU A 109 -25.94 10.45 -18.76
N ARG A 110 -26.16 11.70 -18.32
CA ARG A 110 -27.45 12.13 -17.76
C ARG A 110 -28.59 12.05 -18.78
N GLY A 111 -28.30 12.40 -20.04
CA GLY A 111 -29.24 12.28 -21.16
C GLY A 111 -29.72 10.84 -21.34
N ARG A 112 -28.81 9.87 -21.32
CA ARG A 112 -29.13 8.44 -21.40
C ARG A 112 -29.89 7.94 -20.17
N ASP A 113 -29.48 8.32 -18.96
CA ASP A 113 -30.17 7.92 -17.72
C ASP A 113 -31.63 8.40 -17.72
N LEU A 114 -31.87 9.68 -18.00
CA LEU A 114 -33.22 10.23 -18.05
C LEU A 114 -34.05 9.65 -19.21
N ALA A 115 -33.45 9.44 -20.39
CA ALA A 115 -34.13 8.79 -21.51
C ALA A 115 -34.54 7.35 -21.18
N SER A 116 -33.69 6.59 -20.47
CA SER A 116 -34.03 5.24 -19.99
C SER A 116 -35.18 5.22 -18.97
N ARG A 117 -35.55 6.39 -18.42
CA ARG A 117 -36.63 6.58 -17.45
C ARG A 117 -37.91 7.16 -18.07
N GLY A 118 -37.97 7.25 -19.40
CA GLY A 118 -39.16 7.66 -20.13
C GLY A 118 -39.29 9.16 -20.38
N TYR A 119 -38.20 9.92 -20.35
CA TYR A 119 -38.17 11.32 -20.77
C TYR A 119 -37.60 11.46 -22.19
N LEU A 120 -38.07 12.43 -22.96
CA LEU A 120 -37.31 12.94 -24.10
C LEU A 120 -36.32 13.99 -23.59
N VAL A 121 -35.03 13.79 -23.84
CA VAL A 121 -34.01 14.69 -23.28
C VAL A 121 -33.31 15.45 -24.39
N LEU A 122 -33.23 16.78 -24.28
CA LEU A 122 -32.48 17.64 -25.20
C LEU A 122 -31.25 18.19 -24.46
N GLY A 123 -30.06 17.72 -24.82
CA GLY A 123 -28.79 18.30 -24.38
C GLY A 123 -28.19 19.16 -25.50
N TYR A 124 -27.51 20.25 -25.16
CA TYR A 124 -26.90 21.14 -26.16
C TYR A 124 -25.59 21.73 -25.66
N SER A 125 -24.76 22.22 -26.59
CA SER A 125 -23.65 23.13 -26.28
C SER A 125 -24.14 24.56 -26.46
N ALA A 126 -24.00 25.42 -25.46
CA ALA A 126 -24.34 26.84 -25.57
C ALA A 126 -23.44 27.53 -26.62
N ARG A 127 -23.88 28.69 -27.12
CA ARG A 127 -23.09 29.48 -28.08
C ARG A 127 -21.67 29.73 -27.56
N GLY A 128 -20.68 29.63 -28.45
CA GLY A 128 -19.27 29.71 -28.11
C GLY A 128 -18.66 28.45 -27.48
N PHE A 129 -19.44 27.43 -27.10
CA PHE A 129 -18.94 26.17 -26.54
C PHE A 129 -19.02 25.00 -27.52
N GLY A 130 -18.11 24.03 -27.37
CA GLY A 130 -18.07 22.85 -28.21
C GLY A 130 -18.07 23.18 -29.70
N ALA A 131 -18.97 22.54 -30.44
CA ALA A 131 -19.19 22.76 -31.86
C ALA A 131 -20.26 23.81 -32.18
N SER A 132 -20.86 24.46 -31.18
CA SER A 132 -21.81 25.56 -31.40
C SER A 132 -21.09 26.81 -31.89
N GLY A 133 -21.75 27.56 -32.77
CA GLY A 133 -21.27 28.86 -33.25
C GLY A 133 -21.43 29.98 -32.20
N GLY A 134 -21.10 31.21 -32.58
CA GLY A 134 -21.30 32.40 -31.75
C GLY A 134 -20.23 32.61 -30.66
N ARG A 135 -20.49 33.55 -29.76
CA ARG A 135 -19.61 33.93 -28.64
C ARG A 135 -20.23 33.62 -27.29
N ILE A 136 -19.40 33.53 -26.26
CA ILE A 136 -19.81 33.34 -24.86
C ILE A 136 -20.23 34.69 -24.30
N HIS A 137 -21.51 34.85 -24.02
CA HIS A 137 -22.13 36.08 -23.51
C HIS A 137 -22.42 36.01 -22.00
N LEU A 138 -22.00 34.94 -21.32
CA LEU A 138 -22.07 34.81 -19.86
C LEU A 138 -23.50 34.93 -19.31
N ASN A 139 -24.42 34.13 -19.82
CA ASN A 139 -25.86 34.10 -19.53
C ASN A 139 -26.63 35.39 -19.83
N ASP A 140 -26.17 36.18 -20.79
CA ASP A 140 -26.94 37.34 -21.26
C ASP A 140 -28.37 36.93 -21.67
N PRO A 141 -29.41 37.56 -21.08
CA PRO A 141 -30.81 37.30 -21.43
C PRO A 141 -31.17 37.48 -22.92
N ALA A 142 -30.45 38.34 -23.64
CA ALA A 142 -30.67 38.62 -25.06
C ALA A 142 -30.08 37.55 -25.99
N TYR A 143 -29.10 36.78 -25.51
CA TYR A 143 -28.39 35.78 -26.30
C TYR A 143 -28.64 34.38 -25.76
N GLU A 144 -27.93 33.96 -24.71
CA GLU A 144 -27.94 32.56 -24.25
C GLU A 144 -29.25 32.12 -23.62
N ILE A 145 -30.00 33.02 -22.96
CA ILE A 145 -31.35 32.69 -22.48
C ILE A 145 -32.34 32.69 -23.65
N ALA A 146 -32.16 33.58 -24.64
CA ALA A 146 -32.97 33.58 -25.86
C ALA A 146 -32.79 32.29 -26.68
N ASP A 147 -31.55 31.79 -26.74
CA ASP A 147 -31.19 30.50 -27.31
C ASP A 147 -31.91 29.35 -26.61
N ALA A 148 -31.89 29.35 -25.28
CA ALA A 148 -32.57 28.31 -24.50
C ALA A 148 -34.10 28.35 -24.73
N ARG A 149 -34.70 29.53 -24.87
CA ARG A 149 -36.11 29.69 -25.30
C ARG A 149 -36.36 29.17 -26.72
N ALA A 150 -35.40 29.31 -27.63
CA ALA A 150 -35.50 28.73 -28.97
C ALA A 150 -35.49 27.19 -28.92
N LEU A 151 -34.72 26.59 -27.99
CA LEU A 151 -34.75 25.15 -27.74
C LEU A 151 -36.09 24.69 -27.14
N VAL A 152 -36.69 25.46 -26.24
CA VAL A 152 -38.07 25.19 -25.76
C VAL A 152 -39.06 25.26 -26.93
N SER A 153 -38.95 26.28 -27.80
CA SER A 153 -39.78 26.37 -29.00
C SER A 153 -39.55 25.22 -29.98
N LEU A 154 -38.33 24.71 -30.11
CA LEU A 154 -38.05 23.49 -30.87
C LEU A 154 -38.82 22.30 -30.29
N LEU A 155 -38.75 22.07 -28.98
CA LEU A 155 -39.50 21.01 -28.31
C LEU A 155 -41.00 21.14 -28.55
N ALA A 156 -41.54 22.36 -28.53
CA ALA A 156 -42.96 22.64 -28.80
C ALA A 156 -43.44 22.24 -30.21
N THR A 157 -42.53 22.10 -31.18
CA THR A 157 -42.85 21.72 -32.57
C THR A 157 -42.73 20.22 -32.83
N ARG A 158 -42.20 19.46 -31.88
CA ARG A 158 -41.94 18.03 -32.07
C ARG A 158 -43.17 17.21 -31.75
N SER A 159 -43.49 16.26 -32.63
CA SER A 159 -44.63 15.36 -32.44
C SER A 159 -44.42 14.31 -31.35
N ASP A 160 -43.18 14.12 -30.90
CA ASP A 160 -42.81 13.18 -29.86
C ASP A 160 -42.71 13.83 -28.46
N VAL A 161 -43.03 15.12 -28.33
CA VAL A 161 -43.02 15.86 -27.06
C VAL A 161 -44.46 16.12 -26.60
N LEU A 162 -44.72 15.85 -25.32
CA LEU A 162 -46.01 16.12 -24.68
C LEU A 162 -46.19 17.63 -24.60
N LEU A 163 -47.37 18.12 -24.99
CA LEU A 163 -47.71 19.54 -24.93
C LEU A 163 -48.85 19.75 -23.93
N ASP A 164 -48.71 20.74 -23.04
CA ASP A 164 -49.79 21.17 -22.15
C ASP A 164 -50.85 21.99 -22.90
N ALA A 165 -50.40 22.73 -23.91
CA ALA A 165 -51.23 23.47 -24.86
C ALA A 165 -50.53 23.57 -26.23
N PRO A 166 -51.22 23.94 -27.32
CA PRO A 166 -50.56 24.15 -28.61
C PRO A 166 -49.41 25.16 -28.52
N GLY A 167 -48.17 24.71 -28.81
CA GLY A 167 -46.96 25.53 -28.71
C GLY A 167 -46.34 25.62 -27.31
N ASP A 168 -46.87 24.87 -26.34
CA ASP A 168 -46.46 24.83 -24.94
C ASP A 168 -46.01 23.41 -24.56
N PRO A 169 -44.70 23.11 -24.65
CA PRO A 169 -44.19 21.78 -24.37
C PRO A 169 -44.12 21.53 -22.86
N HIS A 170 -44.53 20.36 -22.43
CA HIS A 170 -44.39 19.93 -21.05
C HIS A 170 -42.91 19.61 -20.76
N VAL A 171 -42.18 20.56 -20.18
CA VAL A 171 -40.70 20.54 -20.13
C VAL A 171 -40.13 20.99 -18.78
N GLY A 172 -39.17 20.19 -18.28
CA GLY A 172 -38.28 20.60 -17.19
C GLY A 172 -36.91 21.04 -17.70
N VAL A 173 -36.23 21.90 -16.94
CA VAL A 173 -34.86 22.35 -17.24
C VAL A 173 -33.94 22.02 -16.07
N VAL A 174 -32.81 21.40 -16.38
CA VAL A 174 -31.80 20.99 -15.39
C VAL A 174 -30.44 21.52 -15.81
N GLY A 175 -29.71 22.13 -14.88
CA GLY A 175 -28.34 22.53 -15.12
C GLY A 175 -27.53 22.68 -13.85
N ALA A 176 -26.20 22.61 -14.00
CA ALA A 176 -25.24 22.82 -12.93
C ALA A 176 -24.33 24.01 -13.23
N SER A 177 -23.87 24.71 -12.20
CA SER A 177 -22.96 25.85 -12.33
C SER A 177 -23.58 26.90 -13.27
N TYR A 178 -22.90 27.22 -14.36
CA TYR A 178 -23.40 28.08 -15.44
C TYR A 178 -24.70 27.58 -16.08
N GLY A 179 -24.86 26.28 -16.31
CA GLY A 179 -26.14 25.72 -16.77
C GLY A 179 -27.24 25.84 -15.73
N GLY A 180 -26.89 25.84 -14.44
CA GLY A 180 -27.85 25.99 -13.35
C GLY A 180 -28.41 27.41 -13.25
N ALA A 181 -27.56 28.42 -13.43
CA ALA A 181 -28.02 29.81 -13.54
C ALA A 181 -28.90 30.00 -14.78
N LEU A 182 -28.51 29.44 -15.93
CA LEU A 182 -29.33 29.42 -17.14
C LEU A 182 -30.69 28.76 -16.90
N ALA A 183 -30.76 27.62 -16.22
CA ALA A 183 -32.01 26.93 -15.92
C ALA A 183 -32.97 27.82 -15.09
N ILE A 184 -32.44 28.52 -14.08
CA ILE A 184 -33.21 29.46 -13.26
C ILE A 184 -33.69 30.66 -14.11
N MET A 185 -32.81 31.23 -14.94
CA MET A 185 -33.15 32.37 -15.80
C MET A 185 -34.16 32.02 -16.89
N LEU A 186 -34.06 30.83 -17.47
CA LEU A 186 -35.01 30.33 -18.46
C LEU A 186 -36.39 30.15 -17.81
N GLY A 187 -36.48 29.44 -16.68
CA GLY A 187 -37.76 29.30 -15.97
C GLY A 187 -38.35 30.63 -15.47
N ALA A 188 -37.50 31.63 -15.25
CA ALA A 188 -37.94 32.97 -14.87
C ALA A 188 -38.45 33.82 -16.04
N THR A 189 -38.10 33.46 -17.29
CA THR A 189 -38.39 34.28 -18.48
C THR A 189 -39.23 33.57 -19.53
N ASP A 190 -39.42 32.25 -19.42
CA ASP A 190 -40.28 31.45 -20.28
C ASP A 190 -41.34 30.73 -19.42
N PRO A 191 -42.62 31.14 -19.48
CA PRO A 191 -43.67 30.57 -18.65
C PRO A 191 -44.02 29.12 -19.02
N ARG A 192 -43.51 28.61 -20.15
CA ARG A 192 -43.70 27.25 -20.64
C ARG A 192 -42.81 26.21 -19.95
N VAL A 193 -42.03 26.61 -18.96
CA VAL A 193 -41.16 25.69 -18.19
C VAL A 193 -41.91 25.21 -16.96
N ASP A 194 -42.07 23.90 -16.82
CA ASP A 194 -42.85 23.27 -15.75
C ASP A 194 -42.02 22.89 -14.51
N SER A 195 -40.70 22.75 -14.66
CA SER A 195 -39.83 22.37 -13.57
C SER A 195 -38.42 22.91 -13.75
N VAL A 196 -37.83 23.44 -12.68
CA VAL A 196 -36.46 23.97 -12.69
C VAL A 196 -35.61 23.24 -11.66
N VAL A 197 -34.42 22.78 -12.08
CA VAL A 197 -33.38 22.27 -11.18
C VAL A 197 -32.08 23.03 -11.40
N GLY A 198 -31.71 23.85 -10.42
CA GLY A 198 -30.46 24.59 -10.39
C GLY A 198 -29.47 23.97 -9.40
N VAL A 199 -28.34 23.48 -9.89
CA VAL A 199 -27.28 22.85 -9.08
C VAL A 199 -26.07 23.77 -9.04
N VAL A 200 -25.49 24.01 -7.87
CA VAL A 200 -24.27 24.82 -7.64
C VAL A 200 -24.22 26.13 -8.44
N ALA A 201 -25.33 26.87 -8.46
CA ALA A 201 -25.51 28.05 -9.33
C ALA A 201 -25.35 29.37 -8.57
N TRP A 202 -25.01 30.44 -9.28
CA TRP A 202 -25.04 31.79 -8.71
C TRP A 202 -26.46 32.38 -8.72
N ASN A 203 -26.70 33.33 -7.84
CA ASN A 203 -27.84 34.25 -7.88
C ASN A 203 -27.47 35.58 -8.57
N ASP A 204 -26.25 36.06 -8.28
CA ASP A 204 -25.71 37.33 -8.75
C ASP A 204 -24.20 37.15 -9.06
N LEU A 205 -23.82 37.30 -10.33
CA LEU A 205 -22.44 37.16 -10.80
C LEU A 205 -21.52 38.23 -10.23
N ALA A 206 -22.01 39.45 -10.01
CA ALA A 206 -21.19 40.49 -9.41
C ALA A 206 -20.80 40.09 -7.99
N ASP A 207 -21.74 39.56 -7.23
CA ASP A 207 -21.48 39.03 -5.88
C ASP A 207 -20.64 37.74 -5.90
N ALA A 208 -20.71 36.94 -6.96
CA ALA A 208 -19.89 35.73 -7.10
C ALA A 208 -18.41 36.07 -7.34
N PHE A 209 -18.11 37.03 -8.23
CA PHE A 209 -16.75 37.46 -8.55
C PHE A 209 -16.15 38.43 -7.52
N PHE A 210 -16.98 39.25 -6.88
CA PHE A 210 -16.59 40.26 -5.89
C PHE A 210 -17.38 40.06 -4.58
N PRO A 211 -17.24 38.90 -3.93
CA PRO A 211 -18.03 38.54 -2.75
C PRO A 211 -17.81 39.51 -1.60
N GLN A 212 -18.92 39.98 -1.04
CA GLN A 212 -18.94 40.84 0.13
C GLN A 212 -19.73 40.15 1.25
N PHE A 213 -19.08 39.95 2.39
CA PHE A 213 -19.68 39.37 3.59
C PHE A 213 -19.90 40.38 4.72
N ALA A 214 -19.56 41.67 4.50
CA ALA A 214 -20.19 42.76 5.25
C ALA A 214 -21.68 42.77 4.95
N VAL A 215 -22.52 42.79 5.99
CA VAL A 215 -23.97 42.78 5.86
C VAL A 215 -24.60 44.07 6.36
N VAL A 216 -25.69 44.47 5.70
CA VAL A 216 -26.55 45.61 6.03
C VAL A 216 -27.92 45.06 6.37
N GLY A 217 -28.45 45.37 7.54
CA GLY A 217 -29.78 44.92 7.94
C GLY A 217 -29.85 44.50 9.41
N PRO A 218 -30.99 43.96 9.86
CA PRO A 218 -31.18 43.61 11.26
C PRO A 218 -30.11 42.63 11.72
N ARG A 219 -29.60 42.84 12.93
CA ARG A 219 -28.55 42.01 13.56
C ARG A 219 -28.92 40.52 13.61
N SER A 220 -30.21 40.17 13.50
CA SER A 220 -30.74 38.80 13.41
C SER A 220 -31.47 38.60 12.06
N PRO A 221 -30.94 37.78 11.14
CA PRO A 221 -31.65 37.36 9.93
C PRO A 221 -32.85 36.49 10.24
N MET A 222 -33.77 36.41 9.27
CA MET A 222 -34.83 35.42 9.32
C MET A 222 -34.35 34.02 8.87
N GLY A 223 -33.40 33.94 7.92
CA GLY A 223 -32.91 32.67 7.36
C GLY A 223 -31.49 32.28 7.79
N PRO A 224 -31.14 30.98 7.84
CA PRO A 224 -29.85 30.48 8.33
C PRO A 224 -28.65 30.96 7.50
N ALA A 225 -28.77 30.99 6.17
CA ALA A 225 -27.68 31.37 5.26
C ALA A 225 -27.90 32.75 4.59
N GLN A 226 -28.74 33.59 5.17
CA GLN A 226 -29.00 34.93 4.65
C GLN A 226 -27.75 35.81 4.79
N VAL A 227 -27.34 36.45 3.69
CA VAL A 227 -26.25 37.44 3.63
C VAL A 227 -26.77 38.67 2.87
N ASP A 228 -27.28 39.66 3.60
CA ASP A 228 -27.78 40.92 3.02
C ASP A 228 -26.61 41.86 2.83
N ARG A 229 -25.98 41.80 1.66
CA ARG A 229 -24.66 42.40 1.43
C ARG A 229 -24.68 43.93 1.49
N SER A 230 -23.57 44.50 1.97
CA SER A 230 -23.24 45.91 1.76
C SER A 230 -23.22 46.26 0.26
N PRO A 231 -23.61 47.49 -0.13
CA PRO A 231 -23.55 47.93 -1.52
C PRO A 231 -22.13 47.94 -2.11
N GLU A 232 -21.11 48.03 -1.25
CA GLU A 232 -19.70 48.04 -1.66
C GLU A 232 -19.22 46.64 -2.09
N PRO A 233 -18.67 46.48 -3.32
CA PRO A 233 -18.20 45.20 -3.81
C PRO A 233 -16.96 44.72 -3.04
N GLY A 234 -16.85 43.39 -2.87
CA GLY A 234 -15.71 42.78 -2.22
C GLY A 234 -14.43 42.76 -3.06
N PRO A 235 -13.38 42.07 -2.58
CA PRO A 235 -12.19 41.80 -3.39
C PRO A 235 -12.50 40.82 -4.52
N LEU A 236 -11.83 40.99 -5.66
CA LEU A 236 -11.91 40.05 -6.79
C LEU A 236 -11.42 38.66 -6.37
N LYS A 237 -12.18 37.61 -6.67
CA LYS A 237 -11.73 36.21 -6.62
C LYS A 237 -10.72 35.91 -7.74
N ALA A 238 -9.52 36.48 -7.63
CA ALA A 238 -8.51 36.50 -8.70
C ALA A 238 -8.13 35.10 -9.20
N LEU A 239 -7.96 34.13 -8.31
CA LEU A 239 -7.56 32.78 -8.71
C LEU A 239 -8.63 32.11 -9.57
N TRP A 240 -9.90 32.23 -9.16
CA TRP A 240 -11.00 31.64 -9.91
C TRP A 240 -11.28 32.39 -11.20
N ALA A 241 -11.29 33.73 -11.14
CA ALA A 241 -11.32 34.61 -12.29
C ALA A 241 -10.31 34.19 -13.37
N SER A 242 -9.05 33.98 -13.01
CA SER A 242 -8.04 33.51 -13.96
C SER A 242 -8.34 32.14 -14.56
N ARG A 243 -8.89 31.19 -13.78
CA ARG A 243 -9.26 29.86 -14.29
C ARG A 243 -10.49 29.89 -15.20
N PHE A 244 -11.52 30.61 -14.78
CA PHE A 244 -12.76 30.77 -15.52
C PHE A 244 -12.48 31.35 -16.90
N PHE A 245 -11.79 32.48 -16.97
CA PHE A 245 -11.46 33.12 -18.25
C PHE A 245 -10.34 32.39 -19.03
N GLY A 246 -9.41 31.73 -18.34
CA GLY A 246 -8.37 30.90 -18.96
C GLY A 246 -8.91 29.64 -19.65
N SER A 247 -9.95 29.01 -19.09
CA SER A 247 -10.56 27.80 -19.67
C SER A 247 -11.23 28.07 -21.02
N ALA A 248 -11.83 29.25 -21.20
CA ALA A 248 -12.42 29.68 -22.47
C ALA A 248 -11.37 29.93 -23.56
N LEU A 249 -10.12 30.23 -23.18
CA LEU A 249 -8.99 30.34 -24.11
C LEU A 249 -8.43 28.97 -24.49
N ALA A 250 -8.39 28.02 -23.54
CA ALA A 250 -7.89 26.66 -23.77
C ALA A 250 -8.86 25.80 -24.60
N GLY A 251 -10.17 26.08 -24.56
CA GLY A 251 -11.18 25.43 -25.41
C GLY A 251 -11.00 25.69 -26.92
N ALA A 252 -10.01 26.51 -27.32
CA ALA A 252 -9.63 26.74 -28.71
C ALA A 252 -8.77 25.60 -29.34
N GLY A 253 -8.54 24.47 -28.65
CA GLY A 253 -7.63 23.42 -29.13
C GLY A 253 -8.06 21.98 -28.88
N SER A 254 -8.64 21.35 -29.91
CA SER A 254 -8.30 19.97 -30.29
C SER A 254 -8.30 19.86 -31.82
N PRO A 255 -7.15 19.63 -32.47
CA PRO A 255 -7.08 19.48 -33.92
C PRO A 255 -7.51 18.05 -34.31
N GLY A 256 -8.67 17.93 -34.94
CA GLY A 256 -9.16 16.63 -35.44
C GLY A 256 -10.43 16.70 -36.29
N ALA A 257 -10.23 16.68 -37.60
CA ALA A 257 -11.17 16.34 -38.69
C ALA A 257 -12.23 17.37 -39.15
N GLY A 258 -11.99 17.91 -40.37
CA GLY A 258 -13.05 18.34 -41.30
C GLY A 258 -12.96 19.80 -41.76
N ALA A 259 -12.36 20.03 -42.92
CA ALA A 259 -12.18 21.34 -43.54
C ALA A 259 -13.50 21.99 -44.01
N GLY A 260 -13.66 23.27 -43.71
CA GLY A 260 -14.59 24.21 -44.34
C GLY A 260 -14.14 25.63 -44.00
N GLY A 261 -13.50 26.31 -44.95
CA GLY A 261 -12.70 27.50 -44.70
C GLY A 261 -13.47 28.78 -44.36
N GLY A 262 -12.75 29.72 -43.75
CA GLY A 262 -13.09 31.14 -43.75
C GLY A 262 -12.87 31.85 -42.42
N ALA A 263 -11.64 32.33 -42.19
CA ALA A 263 -11.29 33.65 -41.62
C ALA A 263 -9.99 33.57 -40.81
N HIS A 264 -8.90 34.06 -41.43
CA HIS A 264 -7.75 34.57 -40.67
C HIS A 264 -8.21 35.74 -39.76
N PRO A 265 -7.52 35.99 -38.63
CA PRO A 265 -7.88 37.07 -37.72
C PRO A 265 -7.72 38.41 -38.43
N SER A 266 -8.85 39.03 -38.79
CA SER A 266 -8.86 40.39 -39.29
C SER A 266 -8.59 41.36 -38.14
N SER A 267 -7.45 42.05 -38.24
CA SER A 267 -7.19 43.41 -37.76
C SER A 267 -8.10 43.94 -36.64
N GLY A 268 -7.83 43.51 -35.41
CA GLY A 268 -8.19 44.16 -34.16
C GLY A 268 -7.10 43.79 -33.15
N GLY A 269 -6.47 44.78 -32.52
CA GLY A 269 -5.20 44.64 -31.77
C GLY A 269 -5.20 43.60 -30.64
N ASP A 270 -4.02 43.42 -30.04
CA ASP A 270 -3.57 42.44 -29.02
C ASP A 270 -4.60 41.89 -27.99
N ALA A 271 -5.73 42.55 -27.76
CA ALA A 271 -6.85 42.05 -26.95
C ALA A 271 -7.55 40.81 -27.55
N GLY A 272 -7.58 40.65 -28.88
CA GLY A 272 -8.25 39.52 -29.54
C GLY A 272 -7.65 38.14 -29.18
N ALA A 273 -6.36 38.09 -28.88
CA ALA A 273 -5.67 36.85 -28.48
C ALA A 273 -5.99 36.42 -27.03
N VAL A 274 -6.39 37.37 -26.16
CA VAL A 274 -6.65 37.14 -24.72
C VAL A 274 -8.13 36.88 -24.44
N CYS A 275 -9.04 37.23 -25.37
CA CYS A 275 -10.48 37.09 -25.17
C CYS A 275 -11.09 35.78 -25.69
N GLY A 276 -10.40 35.04 -26.56
CA GLY A 276 -10.87 33.74 -27.04
C GLY A 276 -12.25 33.83 -27.68
N ARG A 277 -13.21 33.02 -27.18
CA ARG A 277 -14.60 33.00 -27.64
C ARG A 277 -15.56 33.90 -26.83
N PHE A 278 -15.07 34.69 -25.87
CA PHE A 278 -15.95 35.60 -25.13
C PHE A 278 -16.44 36.77 -25.97
N ASP A 279 -17.60 37.30 -25.59
CA ASP A 279 -18.01 38.64 -25.99
C ASP A 279 -16.89 39.67 -25.66
N PRO A 280 -16.47 40.51 -26.63
CA PRO A 280 -15.40 41.47 -26.43
C PRO A 280 -15.66 42.48 -25.31
N THR A 281 -16.92 42.84 -25.05
CA THR A 281 -17.29 43.78 -23.99
C THR A 281 -17.11 43.15 -22.62
N VAL A 282 -17.66 41.94 -22.42
CA VAL A 282 -17.49 41.16 -21.18
C VAL A 282 -16.01 40.92 -20.90
N CYS A 283 -15.25 40.50 -21.90
CA CYS A 283 -13.80 40.27 -21.76
C CYS A 283 -13.05 41.54 -21.34
N ARG A 284 -13.25 42.66 -22.05
CA ARG A 284 -12.57 43.95 -21.76
C ARG A 284 -12.83 44.39 -20.31
N LEU A 285 -14.10 44.40 -19.90
CA LEU A 285 -14.50 44.85 -18.57
C LEU A 285 -13.90 43.97 -17.47
N PHE A 286 -13.84 42.66 -17.71
CA PHE A 286 -13.25 41.74 -16.75
C PHE A 286 -11.72 41.88 -16.67
N LEU A 287 -11.04 42.03 -17.80
CA LEU A 287 -9.60 42.29 -17.84
C LEU A 287 -9.24 43.58 -17.09
N GLU A 288 -10.01 44.65 -17.25
CA GLU A 288 -9.85 45.88 -16.48
C GLU A 288 -9.94 45.62 -14.96
N ALA A 289 -10.91 44.83 -14.52
CA ALA A 289 -11.08 44.49 -13.12
C ALA A 289 -9.95 43.62 -12.56
N THR A 290 -9.38 42.72 -13.37
CA THR A 290 -8.20 41.92 -12.95
C THR A 290 -6.96 42.78 -12.76
N VAL A 291 -6.79 43.83 -13.59
CA VAL A 291 -5.66 44.76 -13.50
C VAL A 291 -5.79 45.70 -12.31
N THR A 292 -7.00 46.11 -11.93
CA THR A 292 -7.21 47.05 -10.82
C THR A 292 -7.52 46.35 -9.49
N GLY A 293 -7.95 45.09 -9.53
CA GLY A 293 -8.50 44.36 -8.38
C GLY A 293 -9.88 44.85 -7.94
N ARG A 294 -10.51 45.74 -8.72
CA ARG A 294 -11.81 46.36 -8.43
C ARG A 294 -12.72 46.30 -9.66
N PRO A 295 -14.03 46.10 -9.49
CA PRO A 295 -14.95 46.15 -10.61
C PRO A 295 -15.25 47.60 -11.00
N SER A 296 -15.38 47.87 -12.30
CA SER A 296 -15.96 49.13 -12.78
C SER A 296 -17.49 49.11 -12.59
N PRO A 297 -18.16 50.28 -12.48
CA PRO A 297 -19.62 50.34 -12.42
C PRO A 297 -20.31 49.68 -13.64
N GLU A 298 -19.68 49.79 -14.82
CA GLU A 298 -20.12 49.13 -16.04
C GLU A 298 -20.05 47.60 -15.91
N LEU A 299 -18.93 47.05 -15.40
CA LEU A 299 -18.81 45.61 -15.16
C LEU A 299 -19.88 45.10 -14.19
N LEU A 300 -20.10 45.81 -13.08
CA LEU A 300 -21.14 45.43 -12.10
C LEU A 300 -22.54 45.40 -12.74
N THR A 301 -22.82 46.36 -13.63
CA THR A 301 -24.11 46.45 -14.33
C THR A 301 -24.28 45.26 -15.27
N VAL A 302 -23.26 44.95 -16.07
CA VAL A 302 -23.25 43.80 -16.99
C VAL A 302 -23.43 42.50 -16.21
N LEU A 303 -22.58 42.22 -15.21
CA LEU A 303 -22.66 40.98 -14.43
C LEU A 303 -24.04 40.81 -13.76
N ARG A 304 -24.62 41.87 -13.21
CA ARG A 304 -25.96 41.81 -12.60
C ARG A 304 -27.07 41.57 -13.62
N ALA A 305 -26.99 42.18 -14.81
CA ALA A 305 -27.94 41.94 -15.89
C ALA A 305 -27.88 40.49 -16.39
N HIS A 306 -26.70 39.89 -16.34
CA HIS A 306 -26.39 38.53 -16.75
C HIS A 306 -26.65 37.48 -15.64
N SER A 307 -27.43 37.85 -14.62
CA SER A 307 -27.68 37.02 -13.44
C SER A 307 -29.15 36.65 -13.29
N PRO A 308 -29.48 35.59 -12.54
CA PRO A 308 -30.86 35.27 -12.17
C PRO A 308 -31.58 36.39 -11.43
N ARG A 309 -30.90 37.05 -10.47
CA ARG A 309 -31.48 38.03 -9.54
C ARG A 309 -32.52 39.01 -10.14
N PRO A 310 -32.26 39.76 -11.22
CA PRO A 310 -33.23 40.69 -11.80
C PRO A 310 -34.47 40.03 -12.41
N LEU A 311 -34.40 38.74 -12.74
CA LEU A 311 -35.46 38.00 -13.44
C LEU A 311 -36.35 37.20 -12.49
N LEU A 312 -35.90 36.94 -11.25
CA LEU A 312 -36.55 35.99 -10.35
C LEU A 312 -38.02 36.28 -10.07
N SER A 313 -38.49 37.53 -10.14
CA SER A 313 -39.91 37.87 -9.99
C SER A 313 -40.83 37.25 -11.05
N GLY A 314 -40.27 36.76 -12.16
CA GLY A 314 -40.98 36.02 -13.21
C GLY A 314 -41.05 34.51 -12.99
N LEU A 315 -40.24 33.93 -12.10
CA LEU A 315 -40.18 32.48 -11.89
C LEU A 315 -41.46 31.95 -11.21
N ARG A 316 -42.16 31.02 -11.87
CA ARG A 316 -43.39 30.39 -11.36
C ARG A 316 -43.27 28.87 -11.23
N ALA A 317 -42.41 28.24 -12.03
CA ALA A 317 -42.20 26.80 -12.02
C ALA A 317 -41.74 26.30 -10.63
N PRO A 318 -42.23 25.13 -10.16
CA PRO A 318 -41.57 24.36 -9.12
C PRO A 318 -40.04 24.36 -9.30
N THR A 319 -39.32 24.69 -8.24
CA THR A 319 -37.86 24.84 -8.31
C THR A 319 -37.15 24.02 -7.24
N MET A 320 -36.13 23.25 -7.65
CA MET A 320 -35.17 22.60 -6.77
C MET A 320 -33.81 23.29 -6.86
N LEU A 321 -33.25 23.67 -5.72
CA LEU A 321 -31.93 24.28 -5.59
C LEU A 321 -31.01 23.32 -4.83
N VAL A 322 -29.91 22.91 -5.46
CA VAL A 322 -28.90 22.06 -4.84
C VAL A 322 -27.60 22.85 -4.73
N GLN A 323 -27.00 22.95 -3.55
CA GLN A 323 -25.82 23.76 -3.33
C GLN A 323 -24.77 23.06 -2.47
N GLY A 324 -23.51 23.13 -2.88
CA GLY A 324 -22.38 22.54 -2.17
C GLY A 324 -21.93 23.40 -1.01
N MET A 325 -21.74 22.80 0.17
CA MET A 325 -21.30 23.49 1.38
C MET A 325 -19.79 23.76 1.43
N ALA A 326 -19.02 23.14 0.54
CA ALA A 326 -17.61 23.45 0.32
C ALA A 326 -17.40 24.18 -1.02
N ASP A 327 -18.47 24.71 -1.62
CA ASP A 327 -18.39 25.48 -2.87
C ASP A 327 -17.80 26.87 -2.58
N SER A 328 -16.50 27.02 -2.82
CA SER A 328 -15.80 28.30 -2.70
C SER A 328 -16.08 29.27 -3.85
N LEU A 329 -16.69 28.77 -4.93
CA LEU A 329 -17.00 29.53 -6.11
C LEU A 329 -18.35 30.24 -5.96
N PHE A 330 -19.42 29.46 -5.83
CA PHE A 330 -20.77 29.94 -5.58
C PHE A 330 -21.21 29.35 -4.24
N GLY A 331 -21.04 30.09 -3.14
CA GLY A 331 -21.37 29.55 -1.82
C GLY A 331 -22.88 29.40 -1.60
N ILE A 332 -23.26 28.82 -0.46
CA ILE A 332 -24.66 28.61 -0.08
C ILE A 332 -25.46 29.91 -0.09
N GLU A 333 -24.83 31.04 0.19
CA GLU A 333 -25.46 32.37 0.18
C GLU A 333 -26.06 32.75 -1.18
N GLN A 334 -25.59 32.17 -2.29
CA GLN A 334 -26.15 32.38 -3.62
C GLN A 334 -27.48 31.64 -3.76
N ALA A 335 -27.51 30.33 -3.49
CA ALA A 335 -28.74 29.55 -3.51
C ALA A 335 -29.77 30.07 -2.48
N ALA A 336 -29.32 30.48 -1.30
CA ALA A 336 -30.19 31.07 -0.28
C ALA A 336 -30.82 32.40 -0.73
N ALA A 337 -30.07 33.24 -1.48
CA ALA A 337 -30.61 34.46 -2.06
C ALA A 337 -31.68 34.18 -3.13
N THR A 338 -31.45 33.19 -3.99
CA THR A 338 -32.44 32.73 -4.97
C THR A 338 -33.69 32.21 -4.28
N ALA A 339 -33.53 31.27 -3.33
CA ALA A 339 -34.62 30.68 -2.57
C ALA A 339 -35.54 31.73 -1.94
N ARG A 340 -34.95 32.69 -1.22
CA ARG A 340 -35.71 33.77 -0.57
C ARG A 340 -36.46 34.65 -1.56
N ALA A 341 -35.87 34.95 -2.71
CA ALA A 341 -36.50 35.81 -3.72
C ALA A 341 -37.73 35.15 -4.37
N ILE A 342 -37.79 33.82 -4.40
CA ILE A 342 -38.86 33.07 -5.08
C ILE A 342 -39.84 32.40 -4.11
N ALA A 343 -39.52 32.34 -2.81
CA ALA A 343 -40.27 31.62 -1.78
C ALA A 343 -41.77 31.99 -1.71
N VAL A 344 -42.13 33.23 -2.02
CA VAL A 344 -43.53 33.70 -1.95
C VAL A 344 -44.35 33.32 -3.18
N GLN A 345 -43.71 33.15 -4.34
CA GLN A 345 -44.39 33.05 -5.64
C GLN A 345 -44.25 31.68 -6.31
N VAL A 346 -43.25 30.89 -5.92
CA VAL A 346 -43.07 29.53 -6.42
C VAL A 346 -43.86 28.57 -5.51
N PRO A 347 -44.81 27.79 -6.06
CA PRO A 347 -45.71 26.98 -5.26
C PRO A 347 -44.98 25.86 -4.51
N ARG A 348 -43.81 25.43 -5.01
CA ARG A 348 -43.01 24.33 -4.47
C ARG A 348 -41.52 24.61 -4.63
N LEU A 349 -40.82 24.77 -3.51
CA LEU A 349 -39.39 25.05 -3.46
C LEU A 349 -38.65 23.99 -2.64
N ALA A 350 -37.79 23.20 -3.28
CA ALA A 350 -36.88 22.28 -2.59
C ALA A 350 -35.49 22.90 -2.49
N ILE A 351 -34.87 22.83 -1.31
CA ILE A 351 -33.50 23.32 -1.09
C ILE A 351 -32.68 22.18 -0.51
N ARG A 352 -31.53 21.90 -1.11
CA ARG A 352 -30.64 20.83 -0.68
C ARG A 352 -29.20 21.32 -0.53
N TRP A 353 -28.65 21.21 0.66
CA TRP A 353 -27.24 21.50 0.94
C TRP A 353 -26.44 20.19 1.04
N ILE A 354 -25.52 20.00 0.10
CA ILE A 354 -24.70 18.79 -0.01
C ILE A 354 -23.29 19.05 0.53
N ASP A 355 -22.60 18.03 1.02
CA ASP A 355 -21.29 18.16 1.68
C ASP A 355 -20.10 18.35 0.73
N GLY A 356 -20.33 18.25 -0.58
CA GLY A 356 -19.36 18.51 -1.64
C GLY A 356 -19.04 19.99 -1.88
N GLY A 357 -18.12 20.24 -2.81
CA GLY A 357 -17.76 21.57 -3.32
C GLY A 357 -18.15 21.74 -4.79
N HIS A 358 -17.68 22.80 -5.46
CA HIS A 358 -18.07 23.06 -6.86
C HIS A 358 -17.72 21.91 -7.82
N ASP A 359 -16.49 21.42 -7.71
CA ASP A 359 -15.95 20.29 -8.48
C ASP A 359 -15.72 19.05 -7.59
N GLY A 360 -16.13 19.12 -6.32
CA GLY A 360 -15.86 18.10 -5.31
C GLY A 360 -17.02 17.13 -5.19
N LEU A 361 -16.72 15.82 -5.22
CA LEU A 361 -17.72 14.77 -5.00
C LEU A 361 -18.40 14.95 -3.64
N SER A 362 -19.74 14.90 -3.65
CA SER A 362 -20.52 14.77 -2.41
C SER A 362 -20.50 13.31 -1.95
N SER A 363 -20.43 13.09 -0.64
CA SER A 363 -20.58 11.75 -0.09
C SER A 363 -21.98 11.17 -0.29
N THR A 364 -22.97 12.03 -0.58
CA THR A 364 -24.37 11.67 -0.82
C THR A 364 -24.76 11.71 -2.30
N ALA A 365 -23.80 11.71 -3.23
CA ALA A 365 -24.06 11.90 -4.66
C ALA A 365 -25.16 10.99 -5.24
N ALA A 366 -25.21 9.72 -4.83
CA ALA A 366 -26.26 8.79 -5.27
C ALA A 366 -27.66 9.22 -4.80
N ALA A 367 -27.78 9.65 -3.54
CA ALA A 367 -29.01 10.17 -2.96
C ALA A 367 -29.40 11.53 -3.56
N ASP A 368 -28.42 12.37 -3.92
CA ASP A 368 -28.64 13.66 -4.56
C ASP A 368 -29.20 13.49 -5.98
N GLU A 369 -28.62 12.58 -6.77
CA GLU A 369 -29.14 12.22 -8.09
C GLU A 369 -30.51 11.55 -8.00
N GLN A 370 -30.73 10.70 -6.99
CA GLN A 370 -32.06 10.12 -6.77
C GLN A 370 -33.10 11.19 -6.45
N ALA A 371 -32.79 12.15 -5.58
CA ALA A 371 -33.68 13.25 -5.26
C ALA A 371 -34.02 14.12 -6.49
N LEU A 372 -33.06 14.34 -7.38
CA LEU A 372 -33.30 15.04 -8.66
C LEU A 372 -34.25 14.25 -9.56
N ARG A 373 -34.08 12.92 -9.66
CA ARG A 373 -34.98 12.06 -10.44
C ARG A 373 -36.39 12.04 -9.87
N ASP A 374 -36.51 11.92 -8.56
CA ASP A 374 -37.79 11.93 -7.86
C ASP A 374 -38.50 13.29 -8.03
N TRP A 375 -37.73 14.39 -7.98
CA TRP A 375 -38.23 15.72 -8.26
C TRP A 375 -38.83 15.82 -9.67
N LEU A 376 -38.09 15.42 -10.70
CA LEU A 376 -38.59 15.45 -12.09
C LEU A 376 -39.80 14.52 -12.29
N ALA A 377 -39.80 13.34 -11.66
CA ALA A 377 -40.90 12.40 -11.76
C ALA A 377 -42.18 12.94 -11.12
N ASP A 378 -42.03 13.68 -10.04
CA ASP A 378 -43.14 14.31 -9.36
C ASP A 378 -43.64 15.56 -10.11
N THR A 379 -42.75 16.45 -10.54
CA THR A 379 -43.14 17.72 -11.20
C THR A 379 -43.58 17.57 -12.65
N LEU A 380 -43.01 16.63 -13.42
CA LEU A 380 -43.32 16.43 -14.85
C LEU A 380 -44.23 15.23 -15.15
N ARG A 381 -44.51 14.38 -14.16
CA ARG A 381 -45.36 13.18 -14.36
C ARG A 381 -46.38 12.95 -13.25
N GLY A 382 -46.42 13.81 -12.22
CA GLY A 382 -47.42 13.72 -11.15
C GLY A 382 -47.32 12.45 -10.29
N THR A 383 -46.16 11.79 -10.27
CA THR A 383 -45.95 10.62 -9.39
C THR A 383 -45.86 11.11 -7.95
N THR A 384 -46.85 10.79 -7.12
CA THR A 384 -46.98 11.20 -5.71
C THR A 384 -45.93 10.50 -4.82
N LEU A 385 -44.64 10.70 -5.11
CA LEU A 385 -43.55 9.91 -4.52
C LEU A 385 -42.73 10.65 -3.46
N LEU A 386 -42.85 11.97 -3.31
CA LEU A 386 -42.11 12.70 -2.29
C LEU A 386 -43.01 13.06 -1.11
N ALA A 387 -43.00 12.19 -0.10
CA ALA A 387 -43.22 12.63 1.28
C ALA A 387 -42.15 13.67 1.63
N GLY A 388 -42.40 14.94 1.31
CA GLY A 388 -41.41 16.03 1.46
C GLY A 388 -41.23 16.99 0.30
N ALA A 389 -42.14 16.99 -0.67
CA ALA A 389 -42.31 18.07 -1.63
C ALA A 389 -42.29 19.46 -0.94
N GLY A 390 -41.21 20.24 -1.10
CA GLY A 390 -41.05 21.55 -0.46
C GLY A 390 -40.16 21.57 0.79
N GLN A 391 -39.31 20.57 0.99
CA GLN A 391 -38.41 20.50 2.15
C GLN A 391 -37.07 21.20 1.96
N PHE A 392 -36.49 21.62 3.07
CA PHE A 392 -35.07 21.90 3.20
C PHE A 392 -34.35 20.64 3.68
N ILE A 393 -33.32 20.22 2.95
CA ILE A 393 -32.46 19.09 3.29
C ILE A 393 -31.02 19.58 3.40
N TYR A 394 -30.30 19.14 4.42
CA TYR A 394 -28.88 19.44 4.57
C TYR A 394 -28.09 18.21 5.04
N ALA A 395 -26.91 18.03 4.47
CA ALA A 395 -25.94 17.07 4.97
C ALA A 395 -25.26 17.63 6.22
N ALA A 396 -25.21 16.84 7.30
CA ALA A 396 -24.36 17.15 8.45
C ALA A 396 -22.92 16.63 8.20
N PRO A 397 -21.90 17.17 8.89
CA PRO A 397 -20.53 16.66 8.80
C PRO A 397 -20.44 15.14 9.00
N ILE A 398 -19.59 14.49 8.20
CA ILE A 398 -19.38 13.03 8.23
C ILE A 398 -18.77 12.64 9.58
N PRO A 399 -19.43 11.80 10.39
CA PRO A 399 -18.84 11.27 11.62
C PRO A 399 -17.61 10.42 11.33
N ARG A 400 -16.65 10.35 12.27
CA ARG A 400 -15.38 9.61 12.08
C ARG A 400 -15.50 8.16 11.57
N ARG A 401 -16.63 7.49 11.86
CA ARG A 401 -16.89 6.08 11.53
C ARG A 401 -17.74 5.87 10.27
N ARG A 402 -17.98 6.92 9.51
CA ARG A 402 -18.80 6.86 8.29
C ARG A 402 -18.05 7.40 7.09
N THR A 403 -18.49 7.01 5.92
CA THR A 403 -18.09 7.52 4.61
C THR A 403 -19.14 8.44 4.01
N VAL A 404 -20.40 8.29 4.43
CA VAL A 404 -21.55 9.07 3.96
C VAL A 404 -22.05 10.03 5.04
N ALA A 405 -22.29 11.28 4.63
CA ALA A 405 -22.87 12.30 5.49
C ALA A 405 -24.33 11.98 5.85
N PRO A 406 -24.72 12.04 7.14
CA PRO A 406 -26.12 11.92 7.50
C PRO A 406 -26.91 13.12 6.97
N LEU A 407 -28.07 12.85 6.36
CA LEU A 407 -28.97 13.86 5.82
C LEU A 407 -30.04 14.21 6.85
N PHE A 408 -30.27 15.50 7.05
CA PHE A 408 -31.33 16.03 7.89
C PHE A 408 -32.32 16.80 7.03
N THR A 409 -33.58 16.83 7.45
CA THR A 409 -34.64 17.54 6.75
C THR A 409 -35.55 18.30 7.70
N THR A 410 -36.16 19.36 7.19
CA THR A 410 -37.24 20.12 7.83
C THR A 410 -38.31 20.47 6.78
N PRO A 411 -39.61 20.50 7.15
CA PRO A 411 -40.68 20.88 6.24
C PRO A 411 -40.58 22.33 5.75
N ASP A 412 -39.92 23.23 6.49
CA ASP A 412 -39.83 24.63 6.11
C ASP A 412 -38.80 24.85 4.99
N SER A 413 -39.22 25.45 3.87
CA SER A 413 -38.36 25.80 2.75
C SER A 413 -38.74 27.17 2.16
N PRO A 414 -37.90 28.21 2.31
CA PRO A 414 -36.64 28.21 3.06
C PRO A 414 -36.86 28.09 4.58
N PRO A 415 -35.92 27.47 5.31
CA PRO A 415 -36.03 27.28 6.76
C PRO A 415 -35.80 28.60 7.53
N THR A 416 -36.37 28.70 8.73
CA THR A 416 -35.96 29.70 9.73
C THR A 416 -34.86 29.17 10.63
N ALA A 417 -34.08 30.07 11.24
CA ALA A 417 -33.01 29.70 12.16
C ALA A 417 -33.22 30.30 13.55
N THR A 418 -32.90 29.52 14.58
CA THR A 418 -32.66 30.03 15.93
C THR A 418 -31.20 30.43 16.08
N TRP A 419 -30.89 31.32 17.03
CA TRP A 419 -29.55 31.90 17.16
C TRP A 419 -29.04 31.79 18.59
N THR A 420 -27.84 31.23 18.77
CA THR A 420 -27.17 31.14 20.07
C THR A 420 -25.93 32.03 20.06
N ALA A 421 -25.79 32.89 21.07
CA ALA A 421 -24.58 33.69 21.26
C ALA A 421 -23.52 32.89 22.03
N VAL A 422 -22.28 32.92 21.55
CA VAL A 422 -21.12 32.28 22.17
C VAL A 422 -20.04 33.34 22.36
N PRO A 423 -19.45 33.47 23.56
CA PRO A 423 -18.40 34.46 23.79
C PRO A 423 -17.14 34.11 22.98
N LEU A 424 -16.43 35.14 22.52
CA LEU A 424 -15.14 35.10 21.87
C LEU A 424 -14.13 35.91 22.68
N ALA A 425 -12.99 35.32 22.97
CA ALA A 425 -11.86 35.97 23.63
C ALA A 425 -10.66 36.04 22.69
N PRO A 426 -9.91 37.15 22.65
CA PRO A 426 -8.69 37.24 21.85
C PRO A 426 -7.69 36.13 22.25
N LEU A 427 -7.07 35.49 21.27
CA LEU A 427 -5.98 34.54 21.50
C LEU A 427 -4.72 35.35 21.84
N VAL A 428 -4.50 35.58 23.14
CA VAL A 428 -3.41 36.43 23.62
C VAL A 428 -2.09 35.65 23.67
N GLY A 429 -1.04 36.18 23.06
CA GLY A 429 0.33 35.82 23.42
C GLY A 429 0.69 36.43 24.78
N ALA A 430 0.72 35.63 25.83
CA ALA A 430 1.35 35.88 27.15
C ALA A 430 1.06 37.18 27.95
N SER A 431 0.16 38.09 27.56
CA SER A 431 -0.16 39.28 28.37
C SER A 431 -1.66 39.55 28.48
N GLY A 432 -2.29 39.03 29.55
CA GLY A 432 -3.74 38.98 29.81
C GLY A 432 -4.52 40.29 29.64
N GLY A 433 -4.82 40.64 28.39
CA GLY A 433 -5.74 41.71 28.02
C GLY A 433 -7.21 41.33 28.18
N ALA A 434 -8.07 42.35 28.18
CA ALA A 434 -9.52 42.18 28.27
C ALA A 434 -10.10 41.58 26.97
N THR A 435 -11.30 40.98 27.03
CA THR A 435 -11.97 40.36 25.86
C THR A 435 -12.26 41.34 24.72
N SER A 436 -12.20 42.65 24.99
CA SER A 436 -12.43 43.74 24.03
C SER A 436 -11.15 44.33 23.42
N ASP A 437 -9.96 43.86 23.80
CA ASP A 437 -8.72 44.49 23.34
C ASP A 437 -8.49 44.25 21.84
N PRO A 438 -8.28 45.31 21.05
CA PRO A 438 -8.07 45.17 19.62
C PRO A 438 -6.74 44.49 19.31
N GLN A 439 -6.76 43.51 18.40
CA GLN A 439 -5.57 42.87 17.88
C GLN A 439 -5.06 43.59 16.64
N ARG A 440 -3.74 43.65 16.49
CA ARG A 440 -3.08 44.31 15.35
C ARG A 440 -2.86 43.32 14.21
N ILE A 441 -3.28 43.71 13.01
CA ILE A 441 -3.02 43.02 11.76
C ILE A 441 -2.24 43.97 10.83
N VAL A 442 -1.17 43.46 10.22
CA VAL A 442 -0.40 44.16 9.20
C VAL A 442 -0.76 43.60 7.83
N THR A 443 -1.02 44.48 6.87
CA THR A 443 -1.07 44.12 5.45
C THR A 443 0.29 44.47 4.83
N PRO A 444 1.08 43.50 4.36
CA PRO A 444 2.37 43.78 3.75
C PRO A 444 2.20 44.49 2.39
N PRO A 445 3.21 45.28 1.94
CA PRO A 445 3.20 45.87 0.60
C PRO A 445 3.00 44.80 -0.48
N GLY A 446 2.06 45.02 -1.40
CA GLY A 446 1.72 44.04 -2.45
C GLY A 446 1.02 42.77 -1.96
N GLY A 447 0.69 42.67 -0.67
CA GLY A 447 -0.07 41.56 -0.08
C GLY A 447 0.67 40.23 -0.06
N GLN A 448 2.01 40.24 -0.05
CA GLN A 448 2.85 39.04 0.00
C GLN A 448 3.69 38.98 1.29
N PRO A 449 3.83 37.80 1.93
CA PRO A 449 3.18 36.54 1.59
C PRO A 449 1.68 36.57 1.88
N ALA A 450 0.87 35.95 1.01
CA ALA A 450 -0.57 35.83 1.19
C ALA A 450 -0.94 34.61 2.04
N SER A 451 -1.95 34.74 2.90
CA SER A 451 -2.46 33.59 3.66
C SER A 451 -3.11 32.54 2.74
N VAL A 452 -3.10 31.28 3.17
CA VAL A 452 -3.67 30.17 2.41
C VAL A 452 -4.74 29.48 3.24
N THR A 453 -5.99 29.90 3.05
CA THR A 453 -7.16 29.29 3.71
C THR A 453 -7.70 28.08 2.94
N ALA A 454 -7.49 28.06 1.62
CA ALA A 454 -7.84 26.95 0.75
C ALA A 454 -6.80 26.80 -0.36
N ILE A 455 -6.39 25.56 -0.66
CA ILE A 455 -5.62 25.24 -1.85
C ILE A 455 -6.58 24.61 -2.87
N PRO A 456 -6.85 25.27 -3.99
CA PRO A 456 -7.73 24.72 -5.01
C PRO A 456 -7.19 23.37 -5.54
N SER A 457 -8.08 22.47 -5.98
CA SER A 457 -7.78 21.11 -6.52
C SER A 457 -7.15 20.08 -5.56
N LEU A 458 -6.83 20.44 -4.31
CA LEU A 458 -6.28 19.52 -3.29
C LEU A 458 -7.27 19.24 -2.14
N GLY A 459 -8.57 19.34 -2.42
CA GLY A 459 -9.66 19.17 -1.45
C GLY A 459 -9.63 17.87 -0.65
N GLY A 460 -9.01 16.81 -1.18
CA GLY A 460 -9.00 15.47 -0.59
C GLY A 460 -7.75 15.08 0.23
N LEU A 461 -6.67 15.86 0.20
CA LEU A 461 -5.48 15.55 1.02
C LEU A 461 -5.60 16.25 2.38
N GLY A 462 -5.56 15.47 3.46
CA GLY A 462 -5.56 15.93 4.84
C GLY A 462 -4.27 16.68 5.15
N VAL A 463 -4.24 17.97 4.88
CA VAL A 463 -3.16 18.85 5.35
C VAL A 463 -3.39 19.05 6.85
N GLY A 464 -2.56 18.41 7.67
CA GLY A 464 -2.59 18.51 9.13
C GLY A 464 -2.25 19.92 9.66
N ALA A 465 -1.80 20.01 10.91
CA ALA A 465 -1.51 21.27 11.63
C ALA A 465 -0.71 22.35 10.86
N ALA A 466 0.01 22.00 9.79
CA ALA A 466 0.64 22.93 8.85
C ALA A 466 -0.36 23.87 8.14
N ALA A 467 -1.61 23.45 7.92
CA ALA A 467 -2.64 24.27 7.25
C ALA A 467 -2.96 25.56 8.01
N TYR A 468 -3.08 25.47 9.33
CA TYR A 468 -3.36 26.65 10.16
C TYR A 468 -2.19 27.64 10.14
N GLN A 469 -0.94 27.17 10.07
CA GLN A 469 0.23 28.06 10.00
C GLN A 469 0.33 28.81 8.67
N LEU A 470 -0.15 28.19 7.58
CA LEU A 470 -0.23 28.84 6.26
C LEU A 470 -1.36 29.87 6.18
N ALA A 471 -2.41 29.71 6.99
CA ALA A 471 -3.50 30.68 7.11
C ALA A 471 -3.17 31.80 8.13
N ALA A 472 -2.74 31.45 9.33
CA ALA A 472 -2.46 32.37 10.43
C ALA A 472 -1.01 32.89 10.37
N LEU A 473 -0.70 33.67 9.33
CA LEU A 473 0.63 34.25 9.16
C LEU A 473 0.94 35.23 10.31
N PRO A 474 2.14 35.13 10.94
CA PRO A 474 2.53 36.01 12.04
C PRO A 474 2.44 37.49 11.68
N GLY A 475 1.77 38.28 12.52
CA GLY A 475 1.58 39.72 12.33
C GLY A 475 0.59 40.10 11.23
N GLN A 476 0.08 39.15 10.43
CA GLN A 476 -0.94 39.37 9.40
C GLN A 476 -2.28 38.72 9.75
N SER A 477 -2.44 38.28 11.01
CA SER A 477 -3.64 37.61 11.47
C SER A 477 -3.99 37.98 12.91
N ALA A 478 -5.28 37.96 13.21
CA ALA A 478 -5.87 38.04 14.54
C ALA A 478 -6.74 36.80 14.76
N ALA A 479 -6.74 36.27 15.98
CA ALA A 479 -7.51 35.08 16.33
C ALA A 479 -8.30 35.27 17.62
N PHE A 480 -9.53 34.78 17.63
CA PHE A 480 -10.44 34.85 18.78
C PHE A 480 -11.07 33.47 19.02
N ASP A 481 -10.98 32.97 20.25
CA ASP A 481 -11.45 31.63 20.63
C ASP A 481 -12.71 31.69 21.48
N SER A 482 -13.61 30.74 21.25
CA SER A 482 -14.68 30.45 22.18
C SER A 482 -14.20 29.57 23.33
N PRO A 483 -14.91 29.55 24.47
CA PRO A 483 -14.79 28.46 25.43
C PRO A 483 -15.08 27.10 24.76
N PRO A 484 -14.54 26.00 25.31
CA PRO A 484 -14.90 24.66 24.87
C PRO A 484 -16.40 24.40 25.03
N PHE A 485 -17.02 23.80 24.02
CA PHE A 485 -18.44 23.47 24.04
C PHE A 485 -18.70 22.29 24.99
N ALA A 486 -19.69 22.40 25.87
CA ALA A 486 -20.02 21.35 26.85
C ALA A 486 -20.66 20.11 26.22
N GLN A 487 -21.36 20.29 25.09
CA GLN A 487 -22.06 19.25 24.34
C GLN A 487 -21.80 19.41 22.85
N GLN A 488 -22.00 18.33 22.10
CA GLN A 488 -21.92 18.39 20.64
C GLN A 488 -22.97 19.37 20.11
N THR A 489 -22.53 20.35 19.32
CA THR A 489 -23.40 21.44 18.83
C THR A 489 -23.36 21.49 17.32
N ALA A 490 -24.54 21.41 16.68
CA ALA A 490 -24.69 21.56 15.24
C ALA A 490 -24.96 23.03 14.88
N ILE A 491 -24.21 23.54 13.91
CA ILE A 491 -24.37 24.89 13.35
C ILE A 491 -24.83 24.71 11.91
N VAL A 492 -25.93 25.37 11.53
CA VAL A 492 -26.54 25.25 10.20
C VAL A 492 -26.83 26.65 9.67
N GLY A 493 -25.96 27.19 8.82
CA GLY A 493 -26.13 28.53 8.25
C GLY A 493 -24.86 29.38 8.26
N ALA A 494 -24.99 30.70 8.31
CA ALA A 494 -23.89 31.67 8.38
C ALA A 494 -23.75 32.22 9.82
N PRO A 495 -22.69 31.86 10.56
CA PRO A 495 -22.34 32.51 11.83
C PRO A 495 -22.18 34.02 11.66
N ARG A 496 -22.49 34.80 12.70
CA ARG A 496 -22.50 36.27 12.63
C ARG A 496 -21.79 36.93 13.79
N LEU A 497 -21.14 38.05 13.51
CA LEU A 497 -20.51 38.90 14.50
C LEU A 497 -20.48 40.35 14.04
N THR A 498 -20.19 41.26 14.97
CA THR A 498 -19.86 42.65 14.66
C THR A 498 -18.37 42.85 14.87
N LEU A 499 -17.68 43.39 13.87
CA LEU A 499 -16.28 43.79 13.98
C LEU A 499 -16.19 45.30 14.20
N THR A 500 -15.24 45.71 15.03
CA THR A 500 -14.74 47.08 15.06
C THR A 500 -13.36 47.08 14.41
N VAL A 501 -13.19 47.91 13.38
CA VAL A 501 -11.96 48.00 12.59
C VAL A 501 -11.46 49.43 12.57
N THR A 502 -10.22 49.65 12.99
CA THR A 502 -9.52 50.93 12.85
C THR A 502 -8.34 50.73 11.90
N SER A 503 -8.37 51.34 10.73
CA SER A 503 -7.32 51.22 9.72
C SER A 503 -6.46 52.48 9.63
N THR A 504 -5.21 52.32 9.20
CA THR A 504 -4.40 53.45 8.71
C THR A 504 -4.76 53.89 7.29
N GLY A 505 -5.52 53.08 6.55
CA GLY A 505 -5.97 53.36 5.18
C GLY A 505 -7.41 53.88 5.10
N PRO A 506 -7.83 54.40 3.93
CA PRO A 506 -9.21 54.81 3.67
C PRO A 506 -10.16 53.61 3.41
N GLU A 507 -9.60 52.42 3.25
CA GLU A 507 -10.33 51.16 3.23
C GLU A 507 -9.45 50.03 3.75
N THR A 508 -10.08 48.91 4.11
CA THR A 508 -9.37 47.66 4.37
C THR A 508 -10.16 46.46 3.84
N VAL A 509 -9.43 45.44 3.41
CA VAL A 509 -9.96 44.12 3.07
C VAL A 509 -9.47 43.14 4.12
N LEU A 510 -10.41 42.41 4.72
CA LEU A 510 -10.16 41.39 5.73
C LEU A 510 -10.80 40.08 5.28
N PHE A 511 -10.21 38.97 5.68
CA PHE A 511 -10.70 37.63 5.36
C PHE A 511 -10.97 36.88 6.66
N LEU A 512 -12.20 36.44 6.85
CA LEU A 512 -12.63 35.78 8.08
C LEU A 512 -12.91 34.30 7.83
N SER A 513 -12.36 33.44 8.69
CA SER A 513 -12.57 31.99 8.63
C SER A 513 -12.87 31.43 10.02
N LEU A 514 -13.73 30.42 10.08
CA LEU A 514 -14.15 29.78 11.34
C LEU A 514 -13.57 28.38 11.45
N TRP A 515 -12.65 28.21 12.38
CA TRP A 515 -11.89 26.99 12.64
C TRP A 515 -12.47 26.25 13.84
N GLN A 516 -12.35 24.93 13.84
CA GLN A 516 -12.60 24.08 15.00
C GLN A 516 -11.28 23.69 15.64
N VAL A 517 -11.15 23.94 16.94
CA VAL A 517 -9.96 23.60 17.74
C VAL A 517 -10.29 22.44 18.65
N THR A 518 -9.67 21.29 18.40
CA THR A 518 -9.84 20.06 19.21
C THR A 518 -8.47 19.62 19.70
N ALA A 519 -8.30 19.49 21.02
CA ALA A 519 -7.02 19.13 21.64
C ALA A 519 -5.82 19.96 21.13
N GLY A 520 -6.03 21.27 20.93
CA GLY A 520 -5.01 22.21 20.44
C GLY A 520 -4.76 22.19 18.92
N GLN A 521 -5.41 21.30 18.17
CA GLN A 521 -5.32 21.24 16.71
C GLN A 521 -6.45 22.05 16.07
N ALA A 522 -6.10 23.08 15.31
CA ALA A 522 -7.06 23.88 14.54
C ALA A 522 -7.29 23.25 13.16
N THR A 523 -8.55 23.01 12.82
CA THR A 523 -9.00 22.49 11.53
C THR A 523 -10.05 23.42 10.93
N LEU A 524 -10.07 23.54 9.60
CA LEU A 524 -11.06 24.32 8.87
C LEU A 524 -11.98 23.37 8.10
N PRO A 525 -13.14 22.95 8.67
CA PRO A 525 -13.91 21.81 8.16
C PRO A 525 -14.38 21.94 6.71
N ARG A 526 -14.69 23.17 6.26
CA ARG A 526 -15.24 23.45 4.92
C ARG A 526 -14.29 24.23 4.00
N ARG A 527 -13.12 24.63 4.51
CA ARG A 527 -12.12 25.43 3.76
C ARG A 527 -12.69 26.69 3.10
N LEU A 528 -13.69 27.31 3.71
CA LEU A 528 -14.32 28.55 3.25
C LEU A 528 -13.79 29.77 4.01
N VAL A 529 -13.82 30.91 3.33
CA VAL A 529 -13.40 32.21 3.87
C VAL A 529 -14.40 33.29 3.45
N ALA A 530 -14.70 34.21 4.37
CA ALA A 530 -15.61 35.33 4.19
C ALA A 530 -14.79 36.62 3.98
N PRO A 531 -14.59 37.05 2.72
CA PRO A 531 -13.97 38.33 2.42
C PRO A 531 -14.89 39.50 2.77
N VAL A 532 -14.32 40.52 3.42
CA VAL A 532 -15.01 41.72 3.85
C VAL A 532 -14.20 42.94 3.42
N ARG A 533 -14.81 43.82 2.63
CA ARG A 533 -14.26 45.15 2.35
C ARG A 533 -14.97 46.18 3.21
N VAL A 534 -14.21 46.96 3.97
CA VAL A 534 -14.69 48.01 4.88
C VAL A 534 -14.11 49.34 4.43
N LEU A 535 -14.98 50.32 4.17
CA LEU A 535 -14.56 51.71 4.00
C LEU A 535 -14.27 52.30 5.38
N THR A 536 -13.11 52.92 5.55
CA THR A 536 -12.63 53.39 6.86
C THR A 536 -12.21 54.85 6.77
N THR A 537 -12.40 55.59 7.85
CA THR A 537 -11.70 56.88 8.03
C THR A 537 -10.39 56.58 8.76
N PRO A 538 -9.21 56.92 8.20
CA PRO A 538 -7.93 56.62 8.81
C PRO A 538 -7.86 57.03 10.30
N GLY A 539 -7.52 56.08 11.16
CA GLY A 539 -7.41 56.27 12.61
C GLY A 539 -8.73 56.30 13.39
N GLN A 540 -9.88 56.22 12.72
CA GLN A 540 -11.20 56.16 13.38
C GLN A 540 -11.77 54.73 13.38
N PRO A 541 -12.35 54.27 14.49
CA PRO A 541 -13.00 52.97 14.54
C PRO A 541 -14.26 52.94 13.68
N THR A 542 -14.40 51.91 12.87
CA THR A 542 -15.57 51.64 12.03
C THR A 542 -16.18 50.30 12.42
N SER A 543 -17.48 50.27 12.73
CA SER A 543 -18.18 49.03 13.04
C SER A 543 -18.81 48.44 11.78
N VAL A 544 -18.66 47.13 11.58
CA VAL A 544 -19.23 46.39 10.45
C VAL A 544 -19.82 45.07 10.94
N ASP A 545 -21.06 44.78 10.56
CA ASP A 545 -21.67 43.48 10.79
C ASP A 545 -21.20 42.51 9.70
N VAL A 546 -20.80 41.30 10.11
CA VAL A 546 -20.23 40.28 9.23
C VAL A 546 -21.01 38.99 9.36
N ALA A 547 -21.40 38.43 8.23
CA ALA A 547 -21.84 37.03 8.13
C ALA A 547 -20.66 36.19 7.64
N LEU A 548 -20.31 35.12 8.34
CA LEU A 548 -19.31 34.18 7.86
C LEU A 548 -19.87 33.29 6.75
N ALA A 549 -18.99 32.60 6.02
CA ALA A 549 -19.39 31.73 4.93
C ALA A 549 -20.37 30.65 5.43
N PRO A 550 -21.58 30.54 4.86
CA PRO A 550 -22.58 29.58 5.32
C PRO A 550 -22.19 28.13 5.03
N ALA A 551 -22.40 27.24 6.01
CA ALA A 551 -22.24 25.80 5.87
C ALA A 551 -22.96 25.04 7.02
N THR A 552 -22.73 23.72 7.09
CA THR A 552 -23.02 22.92 8.28
C THR A 552 -21.72 22.55 9.00
N TRP A 553 -21.73 22.70 10.32
CA TRP A 553 -20.64 22.30 11.21
C TRP A 553 -21.18 21.51 12.39
N THR A 554 -20.30 20.69 12.95
CA THR A 554 -20.55 19.92 14.17
C THR A 554 -19.35 20.15 15.07
N VAL A 555 -19.58 20.90 16.14
CA VAL A 555 -18.55 21.17 17.16
C VAL A 555 -18.67 20.07 18.21
N GLU A 556 -17.65 19.22 18.29
CA GLU A 556 -17.60 18.15 19.29
C GLU A 556 -17.50 18.70 20.71
N ALA A 557 -18.07 17.98 21.68
CA ALA A 557 -17.92 18.33 23.09
C ALA A 557 -16.42 18.41 23.47
N GLY A 558 -16.04 19.45 24.20
CA GLY A 558 -14.66 19.76 24.55
C GLY A 558 -13.85 20.47 23.45
N SER A 559 -14.42 20.70 22.26
CA SER A 559 -13.78 21.52 21.21
C SER A 559 -14.19 22.98 21.34
N SER A 560 -13.35 23.90 20.88
CA SER A 560 -13.64 25.33 20.75
C SER A 560 -13.79 25.74 19.29
N LEU A 561 -14.45 26.87 19.05
CA LEU A 561 -14.40 27.58 17.78
C LEU A 561 -13.31 28.65 17.82
N ARG A 562 -12.61 28.85 16.72
CA ARG A 562 -11.62 29.91 16.52
C ARG A 562 -12.00 30.75 15.31
N LEU A 563 -12.28 32.01 15.52
CA LEU A 563 -12.39 33.01 14.46
C LEU A 563 -10.99 33.49 14.10
N LEU A 564 -10.56 33.23 12.87
CA LEU A 564 -9.32 33.76 12.31
C LEU A 564 -9.63 34.89 11.33
N ILE A 565 -9.02 36.05 11.54
CA ILE A 565 -9.12 37.23 10.68
C ILE A 565 -7.73 37.49 10.07
N THR A 566 -7.62 37.55 8.75
CA THR A 566 -6.36 37.81 8.05
C THR A 566 -6.47 39.02 7.11
N SER A 567 -5.34 39.66 6.79
CA SER A 567 -5.27 40.81 5.86
C SER A 567 -5.13 40.42 4.39
N THR A 568 -4.75 39.16 4.11
CA THR A 568 -4.46 38.64 2.78
C THR A 568 -5.04 37.24 2.64
N ASP A 569 -5.41 36.82 1.42
CA ASP A 569 -5.75 35.43 1.10
C ASP A 569 -5.40 35.15 -0.37
N SER A 570 -4.73 34.02 -0.62
CA SER A 570 -4.20 33.64 -1.93
C SER A 570 -5.27 33.38 -3.01
N ALA A 571 -6.54 33.15 -2.64
CA ALA A 571 -7.63 32.98 -3.59
C ALA A 571 -8.13 34.33 -4.17
N TYR A 572 -7.77 35.45 -3.55
CA TYR A 572 -8.29 36.78 -3.85
C TYR A 572 -7.19 37.73 -4.35
N ALA A 573 -7.60 38.82 -5.01
CA ALA A 573 -6.68 39.86 -5.41
C ALA A 573 -5.99 40.48 -4.18
N ALA A 574 -4.66 40.42 -4.17
CA ALA A 574 -3.84 40.92 -3.08
C ALA A 574 -4.01 42.45 -2.92
N PRO A 575 -4.17 42.96 -1.69
CA PRO A 575 -4.13 44.40 -1.46
C PRO A 575 -2.77 44.97 -1.87
N ARG A 576 -2.76 46.10 -2.59
CA ARG A 576 -1.52 46.72 -3.08
C ARG A 576 -0.84 47.60 -2.04
N GLU A 577 -1.64 48.29 -1.24
CA GLU A 577 -1.17 49.26 -0.26
C GLU A 577 -0.87 48.59 1.09
N ALA A 578 0.29 48.93 1.65
CA ALA A 578 0.66 48.52 2.99
C ALA A 578 -0.16 49.31 4.02
N ARG A 579 -0.67 48.61 5.04
CA ARG A 579 -1.48 49.23 6.09
C ARG A 579 -1.43 48.44 7.39
N VAL A 580 -1.84 49.09 8.47
CA VAL A 580 -2.04 48.46 9.78
C VAL A 580 -3.50 48.61 10.16
N ASP A 581 -4.11 47.50 10.54
CA ASP A 581 -5.49 47.40 10.98
C ASP A 581 -5.52 46.96 12.45
N LEU A 582 -6.36 47.60 13.26
CA LEU A 582 -6.72 47.14 14.60
C LEU A 582 -8.13 46.54 14.52
N VAL A 583 -8.27 45.28 14.91
CA VAL A 583 -9.53 44.55 14.83
C VAL A 583 -9.97 44.06 16.21
N ALA A 584 -11.24 44.25 16.53
CA ALA A 584 -11.88 43.71 17.72
C ALA A 584 -13.26 43.13 17.37
N VAL A 585 -13.70 42.12 18.11
CA VAL A 585 -15.08 41.62 18.03
C VAL A 585 -15.93 42.46 18.98
N ALA A 586 -16.80 43.31 18.44
CA ALA A 586 -17.66 44.17 19.24
C ALA A 586 -18.65 43.32 20.05
N GLY A 587 -18.73 43.58 21.36
CA GLY A 587 -19.50 42.77 22.30
C GLY A 587 -18.86 41.41 22.64
N GLY A 588 -17.79 41.00 21.96
CA GLY A 588 -17.09 39.74 22.22
C GLY A 588 -17.94 38.51 22.00
N GLU A 589 -18.87 38.52 21.05
CA GLU A 589 -19.81 37.40 20.81
C GLU A 589 -19.83 36.97 19.33
N LEU A 590 -19.93 35.66 19.12
CA LEU A 590 -20.25 35.01 17.86
C LEU A 590 -21.65 34.41 17.95
N ARG A 591 -22.52 34.76 17.01
CA ARG A 591 -23.88 34.24 16.92
C ARG A 591 -23.92 33.07 15.95
N LEU A 592 -24.39 31.92 16.43
CA LEU A 592 -24.44 30.67 15.67
C LEU A 592 -25.88 30.36 15.27
N PRO A 593 -26.17 30.14 13.98
CA PRO A 593 -27.49 29.71 13.53
C PRO A 593 -27.68 28.21 13.73
N HIS A 594 -28.89 27.84 14.14
CA HIS A 594 -29.34 26.47 14.26
C HIS A 594 -30.67 26.27 13.52
N VAL A 595 -30.82 25.12 12.87
CA VAL A 595 -32.04 24.70 12.18
C VAL A 595 -32.38 23.31 12.68
N ASP A 596 -33.50 23.19 13.37
CA ASP A 596 -34.01 21.89 13.80
C ASP A 596 -34.35 21.03 12.56
N GLY A 597 -33.83 19.81 12.53
CA GLY A 597 -34.08 18.86 11.46
C GLY A 597 -34.19 17.45 12.00
N TYR A 598 -34.94 16.60 11.31
CA TYR A 598 -35.02 15.17 11.60
C TYR A 598 -34.15 14.39 10.62
N LEU A 599 -33.55 13.31 11.10
CA LEU A 599 -32.68 12.46 10.31
C LEU A 599 -33.49 11.77 9.20
N LEU A 600 -33.15 12.03 7.95
CA LEU A 600 -33.55 11.22 6.80
C LEU A 600 -32.78 9.91 6.91
N ALA A 601 -33.49 8.78 7.01
CA ALA A 601 -32.93 7.47 7.33
C ALA A 601 -31.55 7.27 6.70
N ALA A 602 -30.52 7.10 7.54
CA ALA A 602 -29.16 6.92 7.07
C ALA A 602 -29.10 5.62 6.26
N GLU A 603 -28.68 5.69 5.00
CA GLU A 603 -28.24 4.49 4.28
C GLU A 603 -27.26 3.72 5.17
N SER A 604 -27.39 2.39 5.16
CA SER A 604 -26.59 1.50 5.98
C SER A 604 -25.13 1.56 5.53
N ASP A 605 -24.39 2.53 6.05
CA ASP A 605 -22.97 2.69 5.79
C ASP A 605 -22.19 1.67 6.62
N LEU A 606 -21.31 0.92 5.97
CA LEU A 606 -20.47 -0.07 6.63
C LEU A 606 -19.37 0.67 7.39
N ASP A 607 -19.32 0.50 8.71
CA ASP A 607 -18.31 1.10 9.58
C ASP A 607 -16.90 0.77 9.07
N THR A 608 -16.17 1.81 8.64
CA THR A 608 -14.84 1.71 8.03
C THR A 608 -13.80 1.13 8.99
N GLU A 609 -13.95 1.36 10.29
CA GLU A 609 -13.11 0.72 11.31
C GLU A 609 -13.36 -0.79 11.32
N SER A 610 -14.63 -1.21 11.24
CA SER A 610 -15.01 -2.62 11.20
C SER A 610 -14.54 -3.32 9.91
N VAL A 611 -14.65 -2.68 8.76
CA VAL A 611 -14.15 -3.20 7.47
C VAL A 611 -12.62 -3.27 7.45
N GLY A 612 -11.94 -2.24 7.96
CA GLY A 612 -10.49 -2.20 8.10
C GLY A 612 -9.96 -3.31 9.01
N VAL A 613 -10.60 -3.51 10.17
CA VAL A 613 -10.29 -4.60 11.10
C VAL A 613 -10.55 -5.96 10.47
N ALA A 614 -11.68 -6.16 9.79
CA ALA A 614 -11.98 -7.41 9.09
C ALA A 614 -10.96 -7.72 7.99
N THR A 615 -10.52 -6.71 7.25
CA THR A 615 -9.49 -6.83 6.21
C THR A 615 -8.13 -7.17 6.82
N ALA A 616 -7.74 -6.49 7.91
CA ALA A 616 -6.50 -6.79 8.63
C ALA A 616 -6.51 -8.21 9.21
N ILE A 617 -7.63 -8.66 9.76
CA ILE A 617 -7.81 -10.04 10.23
C ILE A 617 -7.70 -11.02 9.06
N ALA A 618 -8.34 -10.75 7.92
CA ALA A 618 -8.26 -11.61 6.74
C ALA A 618 -6.82 -11.71 6.20
N LEU A 619 -6.08 -10.60 6.17
CA LEU A 619 -4.67 -10.57 5.77
C LEU A 619 -3.77 -11.32 6.77
N LEU A 620 -4.02 -11.17 8.08
CA LEU A 620 -3.33 -11.92 9.12
C LEU A 620 -3.60 -13.42 9.02
N LEU A 621 -4.85 -13.82 8.78
CA LEU A 621 -5.24 -15.22 8.58
C LEU A 621 -4.63 -15.79 7.30
N ALA A 622 -4.59 -15.02 6.20
CA ALA A 622 -3.93 -15.42 4.96
C ALA A 622 -2.41 -15.59 5.15
N ALA A 623 -1.76 -14.64 5.83
CA ALA A 623 -0.34 -14.73 6.16
C ALA A 623 -0.04 -15.94 7.06
N PHE A 624 -0.89 -16.19 8.06
CA PHE A 624 -0.79 -17.36 8.93
C PHE A 624 -1.01 -18.67 8.14
N GLY A 625 -1.97 -18.68 7.20
CA GLY A 625 -2.21 -19.78 6.28
C GLY A 625 -1.01 -20.08 5.37
N VAL A 626 -0.37 -19.05 4.81
CA VAL A 626 0.84 -19.17 3.98
C VAL A 626 2.04 -19.66 4.80
N LEU A 627 2.22 -19.15 6.02
CA LEU A 627 3.28 -19.61 6.94
C LEU A 627 3.06 -21.06 7.37
N ALA A 628 1.84 -21.43 7.74
CA ALA A 628 1.47 -22.81 8.10
C ALA A 628 1.60 -23.76 6.91
N TRP A 629 1.27 -23.32 5.69
CA TRP A 629 1.45 -24.08 4.46
C TRP A 629 2.93 -24.30 4.11
N ARG A 630 3.77 -23.26 4.26
CA ARG A 630 5.23 -23.36 4.09
C ARG A 630 5.86 -24.31 5.11
N GLU A 631 5.44 -24.25 6.37
CA GLU A 631 5.93 -25.12 7.44
C GLU A 631 5.47 -26.59 7.23
N ARG A 632 4.21 -26.82 6.80
CA ARG A 632 3.73 -28.16 6.43
C ARG A 632 4.42 -28.73 5.19
N ARG A 633 4.77 -27.91 4.19
CA ARG A 633 5.55 -28.35 3.01
C ARG A 633 6.97 -28.75 3.38
N ARG A 634 7.64 -28.02 4.28
CA ARG A 634 8.97 -28.38 4.80
C ARG A 634 8.95 -29.66 5.63
N ARG A 635 7.84 -29.95 6.33
CA ARG A 635 7.64 -31.16 7.14
C ARG A 635 7.06 -32.35 6.37
N ARG A 636 7.06 -32.33 5.03
CA ARG A 636 6.67 -33.51 4.24
C ARG A 636 7.66 -34.65 4.55
N LEU A 637 7.12 -35.59 5.32
CA LEU A 637 7.67 -36.83 5.86
C LEU A 637 8.58 -37.54 4.85
N LEU A 638 9.86 -37.71 5.19
CA LEU A 638 10.65 -38.81 4.61
C LEU A 638 9.96 -40.10 5.06
N PRO A 639 9.47 -40.94 4.14
CA PRO A 639 8.82 -42.20 4.51
C PRO A 639 9.85 -43.15 5.10
N ASP A 640 9.45 -43.96 6.08
CA ASP A 640 10.26 -45.10 6.52
C ASP A 640 10.47 -46.05 5.32
N ARG A 641 11.67 -46.61 5.23
CA ARG A 641 12.17 -47.45 4.14
C ARG A 641 12.30 -48.89 4.62
N ALA A 642 11.33 -49.73 4.27
CA ALA A 642 11.31 -51.14 4.66
C ALA A 642 12.52 -51.92 4.10
N ASP A 643 13.04 -51.52 2.94
CA ASP A 643 14.24 -52.10 2.31
C ASP A 643 15.53 -51.85 3.11
N LEU A 644 15.51 -50.93 4.08
CA LEU A 644 16.64 -50.60 4.96
C LEU A 644 16.44 -51.07 6.40
N ALA A 645 15.40 -51.87 6.67
CA ALA A 645 15.05 -52.30 8.03
C ALA A 645 16.19 -53.03 8.76
N ASP A 646 17.00 -53.79 8.02
CA ASP A 646 18.14 -54.54 8.56
C ASP A 646 19.47 -53.77 8.54
N VAL A 647 19.48 -52.52 8.03
CA VAL A 647 20.68 -51.67 7.94
C VAL A 647 20.72 -50.73 9.16
N PRO A 648 21.70 -50.87 10.07
CA PRO A 648 21.83 -50.03 11.28
C PRO A 648 21.93 -48.53 10.98
N LEU A 649 22.68 -48.16 9.94
CA LEU A 649 22.79 -46.76 9.49
C LEU A 649 22.89 -46.69 7.96
N ALA A 650 21.99 -45.92 7.36
CA ALA A 650 22.08 -45.54 5.95
C ALA A 650 22.04 -44.02 5.80
N VAL A 651 23.07 -43.47 5.16
CA VAL A 651 23.21 -42.05 4.86
C VAL A 651 23.01 -41.88 3.35
N GLU A 652 22.09 -41.02 2.93
CA GLU A 652 21.73 -40.84 1.52
C GLU A 652 21.68 -39.35 1.14
N HIS A 653 22.52 -38.96 0.18
CA HIS A 653 22.56 -37.65 -0.48
C HIS A 653 22.58 -36.44 0.47
N LEU A 654 23.29 -36.55 1.61
CA LEU A 654 23.29 -35.48 2.59
C LEU A 654 23.97 -34.22 2.08
N VAL A 655 23.32 -33.08 2.33
CA VAL A 655 23.86 -31.75 2.05
C VAL A 655 23.69 -30.86 3.27
N LYS A 656 24.73 -30.11 3.63
CA LYS A 656 24.67 -29.07 4.65
C LYS A 656 25.50 -27.85 4.30
N THR A 657 24.84 -26.70 4.35
CA THR A 657 25.38 -25.35 4.23
C THR A 657 25.06 -24.58 5.51
N TYR A 658 26.08 -24.01 6.15
CA TYR A 658 25.90 -23.18 7.34
C TYR A 658 25.47 -21.75 6.97
N ALA A 659 25.04 -20.97 7.96
CA ALA A 659 24.46 -19.63 7.74
C ALA A 659 25.45 -18.61 7.15
N ASP A 660 26.75 -18.88 7.27
CA ASP A 660 27.86 -18.13 6.66
C ASP A 660 28.08 -18.49 5.17
N GLY A 661 27.28 -19.41 4.62
CA GLY A 661 27.41 -19.90 3.24
C GLY A 661 28.40 -21.06 3.07
N HIS A 662 29.06 -21.53 4.14
CA HIS A 662 30.01 -22.63 4.04
C HIS A 662 29.30 -23.98 3.85
N ARG A 663 29.55 -24.65 2.71
CA ARG A 663 29.05 -26.00 2.42
C ARG A 663 29.97 -27.04 3.07
N ALA A 664 29.56 -27.51 4.25
CA ALA A 664 30.32 -28.50 5.02
C ALA A 664 30.11 -29.94 4.53
N VAL A 665 28.97 -30.24 3.92
CA VAL A 665 28.65 -31.56 3.34
C VAL A 665 27.93 -31.34 2.01
N GLY A 666 28.34 -32.04 0.96
CA GLY A 666 27.89 -31.83 -0.41
C GLY A 666 27.71 -33.12 -1.20
N ASP A 667 26.65 -33.86 -0.88
CA ASP A 667 26.26 -35.15 -1.46
C ASP A 667 27.04 -36.35 -0.89
N VAL A 668 26.76 -36.67 0.37
CA VAL A 668 27.38 -37.81 1.08
C VAL A 668 26.39 -38.96 1.18
N SER A 669 26.82 -40.13 0.71
CA SER A 669 26.06 -41.38 0.78
C SER A 669 26.96 -42.56 1.18
N TRP A 670 26.57 -43.32 2.21
CA TRP A 670 27.25 -44.55 2.66
C TRP A 670 26.37 -45.31 3.65
N ARG A 671 26.74 -46.56 3.97
CA ARG A 671 25.99 -47.43 4.89
C ARG A 671 26.94 -48.11 5.88
N ALA A 672 26.43 -48.39 7.08
CA ALA A 672 27.08 -49.26 8.06
C ALA A 672 26.19 -50.48 8.32
N GLU A 673 26.73 -51.66 8.06
CA GLU A 673 26.04 -52.93 8.23
C GLU A 673 26.23 -53.49 9.65
N ARG A 674 25.42 -54.48 10.02
CA ARG A 674 25.53 -55.16 11.33
C ARG A 674 26.89 -55.83 11.52
N GLY A 675 27.44 -55.72 12.72
CA GLY A 675 28.72 -56.33 13.08
C GLY A 675 29.95 -55.58 12.54
N GLN A 676 29.76 -54.46 11.84
CA GLN A 676 30.87 -53.66 11.32
C GLN A 676 31.37 -52.65 12.35
N VAL A 677 32.69 -52.48 12.39
CA VAL A 677 33.33 -51.26 12.86
C VAL A 677 33.70 -50.45 11.60
N VAL A 678 33.05 -49.30 11.42
CA VAL A 678 33.20 -48.40 10.27
C VAL A 678 33.98 -47.15 10.67
N GLY A 679 35.14 -46.93 10.06
CA GLY A 679 35.97 -45.76 10.24
C GLY A 679 35.65 -44.65 9.24
N LEU A 680 35.10 -43.53 9.70
CA LEU A 680 34.92 -42.31 8.91
C LEU A 680 36.24 -41.52 8.94
N LEU A 681 36.98 -41.59 7.83
CA LEU A 681 38.33 -41.04 7.67
C LEU A 681 38.32 -39.73 6.88
N GLY A 682 39.27 -38.85 7.15
CA GLY A 682 39.45 -37.61 6.39
C GLY A 682 40.17 -36.53 7.18
N PRO A 683 40.75 -35.51 6.53
CA PRO A 683 41.37 -34.39 7.23
C PRO A 683 40.36 -33.59 8.05
N ASN A 684 40.86 -32.72 8.93
CA ASN A 684 40.01 -31.74 9.62
C ASN A 684 39.28 -30.87 8.59
N GLY A 685 37.98 -30.65 8.81
CA GLY A 685 37.14 -29.92 7.85
C GLY A 685 36.58 -30.77 6.69
N ALA A 686 36.83 -32.08 6.63
CA ALA A 686 36.27 -32.95 5.59
C ALA A 686 34.74 -33.19 5.67
N GLY A 687 34.06 -32.67 6.71
CA GLY A 687 32.61 -32.84 6.91
C GLY A 687 32.20 -34.03 7.79
N LYS A 688 33.16 -34.74 8.42
CA LYS A 688 32.92 -35.93 9.26
C LYS A 688 31.93 -35.67 10.40
N THR A 689 32.30 -34.76 11.31
CA THR A 689 31.48 -34.39 12.48
C THR A 689 30.12 -33.83 12.06
N THR A 690 30.06 -33.02 11.00
CA THR A 690 28.79 -32.51 10.45
C THR A 690 27.89 -33.63 9.96
N THR A 691 28.45 -34.63 9.29
CA THR A 691 27.73 -35.83 8.83
C THR A 691 27.20 -36.64 10.02
N LEU A 692 28.03 -36.88 11.04
CA LEU A 692 27.59 -37.58 12.26
C LEU A 692 26.49 -36.83 13.01
N ARG A 693 26.59 -35.49 13.13
CA ARG A 693 25.54 -34.66 13.74
C ARG A 693 24.21 -34.74 13.00
N MET A 694 24.23 -34.80 11.66
CA MET A 694 23.02 -35.04 10.87
C MET A 694 22.47 -36.45 11.09
N ALA A 695 23.35 -37.46 11.16
CA ALA A 695 22.95 -38.85 11.40
C ALA A 695 22.27 -39.08 12.76
N MET A 696 22.61 -38.28 13.77
CA MET A 696 21.97 -38.33 15.09
C MET A 696 20.81 -37.32 15.25
N GLY A 697 20.45 -36.58 14.19
CA GLY A 697 19.39 -35.56 14.25
C GLY A 697 19.72 -34.34 15.12
N LEU A 698 21.00 -34.09 15.43
CA LEU A 698 21.45 -32.90 16.17
C LEU A 698 21.44 -31.64 15.30
N ILE A 699 21.63 -31.81 13.99
CA ILE A 699 21.48 -30.74 12.98
C ILE A 699 20.65 -31.26 11.81
N THR A 700 19.81 -30.39 11.24
CA THR A 700 18.96 -30.77 10.09
C THR A 700 19.73 -30.62 8.77
N PRO A 701 19.73 -31.65 7.90
CA PRO A 701 20.27 -31.52 6.54
C PRO A 701 19.45 -30.52 5.71
N ASP A 702 20.09 -29.87 4.73
CA ASP A 702 19.39 -29.00 3.78
C ASP A 702 18.72 -29.83 2.66
N SER A 703 19.31 -30.98 2.33
CA SER A 703 18.72 -32.04 1.50
C SER A 703 19.35 -33.41 1.83
N GLY A 704 18.74 -34.49 1.38
CA GLY A 704 19.12 -35.87 1.72
C GLY A 704 18.40 -36.43 2.94
N ALA A 705 18.71 -37.67 3.29
CA ALA A 705 18.07 -38.40 4.38
C ALA A 705 19.06 -39.30 5.13
N VAL A 706 18.76 -39.58 6.39
CA VAL A 706 19.42 -40.64 7.16
C VAL A 706 18.36 -41.61 7.65
N TYR A 707 18.66 -42.90 7.59
CA TYR A 707 17.80 -43.97 8.09
C TYR A 707 18.54 -44.81 9.14
N LEU A 708 17.84 -45.17 10.21
CA LEU A 708 18.29 -46.07 11.26
C LEU A 708 17.33 -47.26 11.33
N GLY A 709 17.78 -48.44 10.91
CA GLY A 709 16.90 -49.61 10.80
C GLY A 709 15.65 -49.32 9.97
N GLY A 710 15.83 -48.65 8.83
CA GLY A 710 14.76 -48.25 7.92
C GLY A 710 13.93 -47.05 8.35
N ARG A 711 14.11 -46.51 9.56
CA ARG A 711 13.33 -45.36 10.04
C ARG A 711 14.04 -44.04 9.77
N ALA A 712 13.31 -43.07 9.21
CA ALA A 712 13.89 -41.78 8.87
C ALA A 712 14.31 -40.98 10.14
N VAL A 713 15.54 -40.48 10.14
CA VAL A 713 16.07 -39.67 11.24
C VAL A 713 15.65 -38.21 11.08
N ARG A 714 15.17 -37.65 12.20
CA ARG A 714 14.86 -36.23 12.38
C ARG A 714 15.10 -35.85 13.84
N PRO A 715 15.24 -34.56 14.17
CA PRO A 715 15.30 -34.13 15.56
C PRO A 715 14.15 -34.73 16.39
N GLY A 716 14.49 -35.48 17.43
CA GLY A 716 13.52 -36.18 18.30
C GLY A 716 12.87 -37.44 17.71
N ALA A 717 13.42 -38.04 16.65
CA ALA A 717 12.89 -39.28 16.08
C ALA A 717 12.96 -40.45 17.08
N PRO A 718 11.90 -41.30 17.20
CA PRO A 718 11.95 -42.49 18.04
C PRO A 718 13.10 -43.46 17.73
N ALA A 719 13.57 -43.48 16.47
CA ALA A 719 14.68 -44.32 16.02
C ALA A 719 16.01 -44.00 16.75
N LEU A 720 16.18 -42.77 17.25
CA LEU A 720 17.38 -42.36 17.99
C LEU A 720 17.50 -43.03 19.37
N ARG A 721 16.43 -43.66 19.89
CA ARG A 721 16.47 -44.40 21.16
C ARG A 721 17.43 -45.59 21.14
N GLY A 722 17.68 -46.16 19.96
CA GLY A 722 18.59 -47.29 19.75
C GLY A 722 20.01 -46.89 19.38
N VAL A 723 20.37 -45.61 19.50
CA VAL A 723 21.70 -45.08 19.14
C VAL A 723 22.43 -44.59 20.38
N GLY A 724 23.64 -45.11 20.58
CA GLY A 724 24.62 -44.60 21.52
C GLY A 724 25.53 -43.59 20.83
N ALA A 725 25.80 -42.44 21.45
CA ALA A 725 26.60 -41.40 20.81
C ALA A 725 27.57 -40.70 21.76
N LEU A 726 28.78 -40.44 21.27
CA LEU A 726 29.75 -39.54 21.89
C LEU A 726 30.26 -38.56 20.83
N VAL A 727 29.73 -37.33 20.85
CA VAL A 727 30.08 -36.26 19.89
C VAL A 727 30.32 -34.95 20.62
N GLU A 728 31.41 -34.24 20.29
CA GLU A 728 31.89 -33.01 20.97
C GLU A 728 32.29 -33.16 22.45
N GLY A 729 32.77 -34.36 22.85
CA GLY A 729 33.29 -34.63 24.19
C GLY A 729 32.21 -34.70 25.29
N PRO A 730 32.47 -35.40 26.41
CA PRO A 730 31.41 -35.66 27.38
C PRO A 730 31.22 -34.51 28.39
N GLY A 731 29.99 -34.01 28.49
CA GLY A 731 29.58 -32.98 29.47
C GLY A 731 29.16 -33.58 30.81
N PHE A 732 30.12 -33.92 31.67
CA PHE A 732 29.85 -34.49 33.00
C PHE A 732 29.73 -33.43 34.10
N LEU A 733 28.91 -33.73 35.12
CA LEU A 733 28.86 -32.98 36.37
C LEU A 733 30.12 -33.32 37.21
N PRO A 734 31.03 -32.35 37.43
CA PRO A 734 32.37 -32.63 37.94
C PRO A 734 32.40 -33.06 39.42
N HIS A 735 31.38 -32.67 40.19
CA HIS A 735 31.26 -33.02 41.61
C HIS A 735 30.63 -34.39 41.85
N LEU A 736 29.98 -34.98 40.84
CA LEU A 736 29.40 -36.32 40.92
C LEU A 736 30.43 -37.39 40.58
N THR A 737 30.24 -38.60 41.12
CA THR A 737 31.03 -39.77 40.74
C THR A 737 30.73 -40.17 39.28
N GLY A 738 31.61 -40.98 38.67
CA GLY A 738 31.34 -41.53 37.33
C GLY A 738 30.02 -42.29 37.29
N ARG A 739 29.77 -43.13 38.30
CA ARG A 739 28.51 -43.88 38.45
C ARG A 739 27.29 -42.97 38.55
N ALA A 740 27.37 -41.92 39.37
CA ALA A 740 26.26 -40.97 39.55
C ALA A 740 25.97 -40.16 38.27
N ASN A 741 27.00 -39.81 37.49
CA ASN A 741 26.81 -39.17 36.19
C ASN A 741 26.04 -40.06 35.20
N LEU A 742 26.41 -41.34 35.11
CA LEU A 742 25.72 -42.30 34.23
C LEU A 742 24.26 -42.54 34.67
N HIS A 743 24.01 -42.67 35.98
CA HIS A 743 22.64 -42.76 36.49
C HIS A 743 21.81 -41.52 36.16
N ALA A 744 22.37 -40.32 36.37
CA ALA A 744 21.68 -39.07 36.08
C ALA A 744 21.35 -38.93 34.58
N TYR A 745 22.29 -39.32 33.71
CA TYR A 745 22.06 -39.34 32.27
C TYR A 745 20.97 -40.32 31.87
N TRP A 746 20.99 -41.56 32.39
CA TRP A 746 19.97 -42.55 32.09
C TRP A 746 18.59 -42.13 32.58
N ALA A 747 18.50 -41.59 33.81
CA ALA A 747 17.24 -41.11 34.38
C ALA A 747 16.60 -40.01 33.52
N ALA A 748 17.40 -39.14 32.89
CA ALA A 748 16.91 -38.11 31.98
C ALA A 748 16.23 -38.67 30.71
N THR A 749 16.50 -39.94 30.35
CA THR A 749 15.82 -40.60 29.23
C THR A 749 14.40 -41.05 29.58
N GLY A 750 14.04 -41.12 30.87
CA GLY A 750 12.75 -41.62 31.37
C GLY A 750 12.56 -43.13 31.24
N ARG A 751 13.62 -43.90 30.94
CA ARG A 751 13.59 -45.36 30.79
C ARG A 751 13.84 -46.08 32.12
N PRO A 752 13.32 -47.31 32.31
CA PRO A 752 13.62 -48.14 33.48
C PRO A 752 15.12 -48.34 33.69
N ILE A 753 15.60 -48.36 34.93
CA ILE A 753 17.04 -48.41 35.22
C ILE A 753 17.65 -49.78 34.87
N GLU A 754 16.85 -50.83 34.87
CA GLU A 754 17.23 -52.20 34.51
C GLU A 754 17.65 -52.29 33.04
N GLU A 755 17.06 -51.44 32.19
CA GLU A 755 17.43 -51.33 30.78
C GLU A 755 18.78 -50.61 30.57
N ALA A 756 19.34 -49.93 31.58
CA ALA A 756 20.57 -49.15 31.42
C ALA A 756 21.81 -50.01 31.17
N ARG A 757 21.77 -51.29 31.60
CA ARG A 757 22.91 -52.21 31.52
C ARG A 757 24.20 -51.59 32.08
N LEU A 758 24.05 -50.91 33.22
CA LEU A 758 25.07 -50.02 33.76
C LEU A 758 26.39 -50.74 34.07
N ASP A 759 26.32 -51.92 34.66
CA ASP A 759 27.53 -52.68 35.01
C ASP A 759 28.25 -53.18 33.76
N GLU A 760 27.51 -53.66 32.74
CA GLU A 760 28.09 -54.06 31.46
C GLU A 760 28.75 -52.87 30.73
N ALA A 761 28.12 -51.69 30.74
CA ALA A 761 28.70 -50.48 30.15
C ALA A 761 29.96 -50.00 30.89
N LEU A 762 29.99 -50.17 32.23
CA LEU A 762 31.14 -49.82 33.07
C LEU A 762 32.31 -50.80 32.93
N ASP A 763 32.02 -52.10 32.84
CA ASP A 763 33.00 -53.15 32.59
C ASP A 763 33.70 -52.93 31.25
N VAL A 764 32.93 -52.57 30.22
CA VAL A 764 33.46 -52.26 28.89
C VAL A 764 34.35 -51.01 28.92
N ALA A 765 34.03 -50.01 29.75
CA ALA A 765 34.83 -48.79 29.91
C ALA A 765 36.12 -48.99 30.73
N ALA A 766 36.26 -50.12 31.43
CA ALA A 766 37.44 -50.51 32.20
C ALA A 766 37.99 -49.42 33.14
N LEU A 767 37.09 -48.70 33.84
CA LEU A 767 37.44 -47.63 34.79
C LEU A 767 37.80 -48.16 36.20
N GLY A 768 37.50 -49.43 36.48
CA GLY A 768 37.74 -50.05 37.80
C GLY A 768 37.12 -49.24 38.95
N GLY A 769 37.79 -49.22 40.10
CA GLY A 769 37.35 -48.45 41.28
C GLY A 769 37.38 -46.93 41.12
N ALA A 770 37.84 -46.40 39.97
CA ALA A 770 37.77 -44.96 39.73
C ALA A 770 36.34 -44.47 39.53
N VAL A 771 35.41 -45.35 39.12
CA VAL A 771 34.00 -45.02 38.86
C VAL A 771 33.28 -44.38 40.06
N ASP A 772 33.71 -44.71 41.28
CA ASP A 772 33.14 -44.22 42.53
C ASP A 772 33.81 -42.94 43.05
N ARG A 773 34.77 -42.38 42.31
CA ARG A 773 35.39 -41.07 42.61
C ARG A 773 34.76 -39.94 41.79
N PRO A 774 34.70 -38.70 42.33
CA PRO A 774 34.19 -37.54 41.59
C PRO A 774 34.93 -37.29 40.27
N VAL A 775 34.19 -36.99 39.20
CA VAL A 775 34.73 -36.81 37.84
C VAL A 775 35.73 -35.66 37.73
N ARG A 776 35.68 -34.65 38.63
CA ARG A 776 36.72 -33.60 38.71
C ARG A 776 38.15 -34.13 38.90
N SER A 777 38.30 -35.34 39.44
CA SER A 777 39.60 -36.00 39.66
C SER A 777 40.07 -36.83 38.46
N TYR A 778 39.27 -36.92 37.39
CA TYR A 778 39.55 -37.78 36.26
C TYR A 778 40.54 -37.11 35.30
N SER A 779 41.49 -37.89 34.77
CA SER A 779 42.27 -37.47 33.62
C SER A 779 41.37 -37.27 32.39
N HIS A 780 41.90 -36.63 31.34
CA HIS A 780 41.17 -36.51 30.08
C HIS A 780 40.75 -37.89 29.53
N GLY A 781 41.67 -38.88 29.51
CA GLY A 781 41.34 -40.23 29.05
C GLY A 781 40.39 -41.02 29.94
N MET A 782 40.33 -40.73 31.24
CA MET A 782 39.29 -41.29 32.12
C MET A 782 37.91 -40.70 31.83
N ARG A 783 37.82 -39.39 31.55
CA ARG A 783 36.57 -38.75 31.11
C ARG A 783 36.11 -39.29 29.77
N GLN A 784 37.04 -39.51 28.84
CA GLN A 784 36.73 -40.06 27.53
C GLN A 784 36.17 -41.48 27.62
N ARG A 785 36.80 -42.37 28.41
CA ARG A 785 36.28 -43.72 28.69
C ARG A 785 34.92 -43.70 29.37
N LEU A 786 34.68 -42.78 30.31
CA LEU A 786 33.36 -42.59 30.91
C LEU A 786 32.32 -42.14 29.87
N GLY A 787 32.72 -41.29 28.92
CA GLY A 787 31.87 -40.87 27.79
C GLY A 787 31.48 -42.03 26.87
N ILE A 788 32.40 -42.96 26.64
CA ILE A 788 32.11 -44.19 25.88
C ILE A 788 31.17 -45.09 26.69
N ALA A 789 31.38 -45.24 28.00
CA ALA A 789 30.46 -45.95 28.90
C ALA A 789 29.04 -45.37 28.82
N GLN A 790 28.93 -44.04 28.84
CA GLN A 790 27.67 -43.31 28.72
C GLN A 790 26.98 -43.60 27.37
N ALA A 791 27.73 -43.61 26.28
CA ALA A 791 27.21 -43.94 24.96
C ALA A 791 26.77 -45.42 24.84
N MET A 792 27.33 -46.32 25.65
CA MET A 792 26.98 -47.73 25.67
C MET A 792 25.80 -48.09 26.59
N LEU A 793 25.26 -47.13 27.35
CA LEU A 793 24.10 -47.38 28.21
C LEU A 793 22.92 -47.91 27.38
N GLY A 794 22.32 -49.00 27.84
CA GLY A 794 21.27 -49.72 27.13
C GLY A 794 21.74 -50.57 25.95
N LEU A 795 23.05 -50.71 25.75
CA LEU A 795 23.71 -51.51 24.71
C LEU A 795 23.09 -51.32 23.31
N PRO A 796 23.07 -50.06 22.80
CA PRO A 796 22.43 -49.72 21.54
C PRO A 796 23.00 -50.49 20.35
N ASP A 797 22.13 -50.77 19.38
CA ASP A 797 22.48 -51.50 18.14
C ASP A 797 23.46 -50.73 17.26
N LEU A 798 23.49 -49.40 17.40
CA LEU A 798 24.44 -48.51 16.72
C LEU A 798 25.14 -47.61 17.74
N LEU A 799 26.48 -47.64 17.73
CA LEU A 799 27.33 -46.75 18.51
C LEU A 799 28.07 -45.78 17.58
N VAL A 800 27.92 -44.47 17.80
CA VAL A 800 28.54 -43.40 16.99
C VAL A 800 29.53 -42.61 17.84
N LEU A 801 30.81 -42.66 17.50
CA LEU A 801 31.90 -42.04 18.28
C LEU A 801 32.66 -41.05 17.40
N ASP A 802 32.67 -39.77 17.76
CA ASP A 802 33.43 -38.73 17.06
C ASP A 802 34.80 -38.52 17.71
N GLU A 803 35.87 -38.89 17.01
CA GLU A 803 37.28 -38.82 17.45
C GLU A 803 37.49 -39.37 18.89
N PRO A 804 37.08 -40.63 19.18
CA PRO A 804 37.07 -41.15 20.54
C PRO A 804 38.46 -41.31 21.15
N THR A 805 39.51 -41.35 20.34
CA THR A 805 40.91 -41.55 20.78
C THR A 805 41.71 -40.26 20.90
N ASN A 806 41.09 -39.11 20.60
CA ASN A 806 41.73 -37.81 20.76
C ASN A 806 42.12 -37.56 22.22
N GLY A 807 43.38 -37.16 22.45
CA GLY A 807 43.92 -36.87 23.79
C GLY A 807 44.20 -38.10 24.67
N LEU A 808 44.17 -39.32 24.12
CA LEU A 808 44.63 -40.55 24.78
C LEU A 808 46.12 -40.80 24.51
N ASP A 809 46.82 -41.44 25.46
CA ASP A 809 48.17 -41.94 25.23
C ASP A 809 48.15 -43.26 24.41
N PRO A 810 49.26 -43.65 23.73
CA PRO A 810 49.28 -44.84 22.88
C PRO A 810 48.80 -46.14 23.56
N PRO A 811 49.12 -46.42 24.85
CA PRO A 811 48.56 -47.58 25.55
C PRO A 811 47.03 -47.52 25.74
N GLN A 812 46.46 -46.35 26.05
CA GLN A 812 45.01 -46.17 26.18
C GLN A 812 44.28 -46.32 24.84
N ILE A 813 44.90 -45.85 23.75
CA ILE A 813 44.42 -46.05 22.38
C ILE A 813 44.38 -47.55 22.05
N ALA A 814 45.48 -48.27 22.26
CA ALA A 814 45.56 -49.70 22.00
C ALA A 814 44.54 -50.52 22.81
N ALA A 815 44.26 -50.11 24.06
CA ALA A 815 43.26 -50.76 24.92
C ALA A 815 41.81 -50.57 24.43
N MET A 816 41.52 -49.50 23.67
CA MET A 816 40.18 -49.20 23.14
C MET A 816 39.79 -50.08 21.97
N ARG A 817 40.76 -50.47 21.12
CA ARG A 817 40.51 -51.25 19.90
C ARG A 817 39.77 -52.56 20.15
N PRO A 818 40.24 -53.44 21.06
CA PRO A 818 39.54 -54.69 21.32
C PRO A 818 38.18 -54.47 21.98
N ILE A 819 37.93 -53.32 22.63
CA ILE A 819 36.62 -52.96 23.17
C ILE A 819 35.62 -52.73 22.04
N LEU A 820 35.97 -51.88 21.06
CA LEU A 820 35.09 -51.58 19.92
C LEU A 820 34.86 -52.81 19.03
N GLN A 821 35.91 -53.60 18.81
CA GLN A 821 35.83 -54.85 18.05
C GLN A 821 34.93 -55.89 18.74
N ARG A 822 35.05 -56.09 20.06
CA ARG A 822 34.15 -56.99 20.81
C ARG A 822 32.71 -56.50 20.80
N TYR A 823 32.49 -55.19 20.89
CA TYR A 823 31.16 -54.61 20.83
C TYR A 823 30.49 -54.93 19.48
N ALA A 824 31.23 -54.80 18.39
CA ALA A 824 30.75 -55.14 17.05
C ALA A 824 30.60 -56.67 16.85
N ALA A 825 31.55 -57.48 17.34
CA ALA A 825 31.48 -58.94 17.27
C ALA A 825 30.26 -59.54 17.98
N ALA A 826 29.68 -58.82 18.95
CA ALA A 826 28.41 -59.16 19.58
C ALA A 826 27.17 -58.84 18.72
N GLY A 827 27.33 -58.53 17.44
CA GLY A 827 26.25 -58.27 16.47
C GLY A 827 25.80 -56.81 16.34
N ARG A 828 26.49 -55.87 17.02
CA ARG A 828 26.18 -54.44 17.00
C ARG A 828 27.06 -53.70 15.99
N THR A 829 26.75 -52.45 15.69
CA THR A 829 27.52 -51.64 14.72
C THR A 829 28.18 -50.47 15.41
N VAL A 830 29.44 -50.20 15.06
CA VAL A 830 30.21 -49.07 15.57
C VAL A 830 30.62 -48.19 14.40
N VAL A 831 30.31 -46.90 14.48
CA VAL A 831 30.81 -45.87 13.58
C VAL A 831 31.76 -44.99 14.38
N VAL A 832 33.01 -44.92 13.94
CA VAL A 832 34.04 -44.09 14.57
C VAL A 832 34.58 -43.09 13.56
N SER A 833 34.65 -41.80 13.90
CA SER A 833 35.46 -40.86 13.12
C SER A 833 36.88 -40.84 13.67
N SER A 834 37.87 -40.81 12.79
CA SER A 834 39.27 -40.63 13.16
C SER A 834 40.04 -40.00 12.01
N HIS A 835 41.13 -39.30 12.36
CA HIS A 835 42.15 -38.88 11.41
C HIS A 835 43.45 -39.72 11.53
N LEU A 836 43.51 -40.65 12.49
CA LEU A 836 44.66 -41.53 12.73
C LEU A 836 44.53 -42.83 11.95
N LEU A 837 45.19 -42.91 10.80
CA LEU A 837 45.03 -43.99 9.84
C LEU A 837 45.52 -45.34 10.39
N ALA A 838 46.65 -45.36 11.09
CA ALA A 838 47.19 -46.57 11.73
C ALA A 838 46.25 -47.17 12.78
N GLU A 839 45.44 -46.34 13.44
CA GLU A 839 44.44 -46.84 14.39
C GLU A 839 43.23 -47.44 13.68
N VAL A 840 42.77 -46.80 12.61
CA VAL A 840 41.64 -47.28 11.82
C VAL A 840 41.98 -48.60 11.12
N GLU A 841 43.19 -48.72 10.58
CA GLU A 841 43.71 -49.97 9.97
C GLU A 841 43.64 -51.15 10.95
N GLN A 842 43.94 -50.92 12.22
CA GLN A 842 43.99 -51.98 13.24
C GLN A 842 42.64 -52.23 13.95
N THR A 843 41.69 -51.31 13.84
CA THR A 843 40.43 -51.33 14.62
C THR A 843 39.20 -51.56 13.75
N CYS A 844 39.16 -50.97 12.55
CA CYS A 844 37.98 -50.94 11.71
C CYS A 844 37.96 -52.08 10.70
N SER A 845 36.77 -52.65 10.48
CA SER A 845 36.53 -53.61 9.41
C SER A 845 36.34 -52.94 8.05
N HIS A 846 35.77 -51.73 8.06
CA HIS A 846 35.40 -50.96 6.88
C HIS A 846 35.76 -49.49 7.11
N VAL A 847 36.00 -48.75 6.02
CA VAL A 847 36.26 -47.32 6.07
C VAL A 847 35.44 -46.55 5.05
N VAL A 848 35.16 -45.29 5.37
CA VAL A 848 34.56 -44.29 4.50
C VAL A 848 35.51 -43.09 4.50
N VAL A 849 36.20 -42.86 3.40
CA VAL A 849 37.14 -41.75 3.25
C VAL A 849 36.39 -40.52 2.72
N MET A 850 36.42 -39.45 3.49
CA MET A 850 35.79 -38.16 3.17
C MET A 850 36.83 -37.08 2.87
N HIS A 851 36.53 -36.24 1.89
CA HIS A 851 37.29 -35.03 1.58
C HIS A 851 36.34 -33.92 1.12
N ALA A 852 36.55 -32.68 1.60
CA ALA A 852 35.77 -31.50 1.22
C ALA A 852 34.23 -31.70 1.25
N GLY A 853 33.72 -32.45 2.24
CA GLY A 853 32.28 -32.69 2.40
C GLY A 853 31.70 -33.78 1.48
N ARG A 854 32.53 -34.63 0.86
CA ARG A 854 32.13 -35.72 -0.05
C ARG A 854 32.80 -37.04 0.30
N VAL A 855 32.18 -38.16 -0.08
CA VAL A 855 32.78 -39.50 0.02
C VAL A 855 33.67 -39.74 -1.19
N VAL A 856 34.94 -40.04 -0.96
CA VAL A 856 35.92 -40.33 -2.01
C VAL A 856 35.99 -41.83 -2.29
N THR A 857 36.02 -42.66 -1.24
CA THR A 857 35.96 -44.12 -1.35
C THR A 857 35.36 -44.73 -0.07
N ALA A 858 34.77 -45.91 -0.18
CA ALA A 858 34.24 -46.68 0.94
C ALA A 858 34.35 -48.19 0.67
N GLY A 859 34.71 -48.99 1.69
CA GLY A 859 34.83 -50.44 1.54
C GLY A 859 35.55 -51.13 2.72
N PRO A 860 35.77 -52.45 2.64
CA PRO A 860 36.56 -53.19 3.61
C PRO A 860 38.00 -52.67 3.67
N VAL A 861 38.58 -52.65 4.88
CA VAL A 861 39.97 -52.21 5.07
C VAL A 861 40.96 -53.15 4.36
N ALA A 862 40.69 -54.46 4.35
CA ALA A 862 41.54 -55.46 3.69
C ALA A 862 41.68 -55.21 2.18
N ASP A 863 40.57 -54.87 1.51
CA ASP A 863 40.54 -54.58 0.06
C ASP A 863 41.35 -53.34 -0.31
N LEU A 864 41.58 -52.44 0.64
CA LEU A 864 42.35 -51.22 0.43
C LEU A 864 43.85 -51.42 0.69
N ILE A 865 44.24 -52.45 1.43
CA ILE A 865 45.62 -52.68 1.93
C ILE A 865 46.34 -53.78 1.14
N ASP A 866 45.61 -54.78 0.61
CA ASP A 866 46.22 -55.93 -0.08
C ASP A 866 46.31 -55.72 -1.60
N SER A 867 47.53 -55.42 -2.10
CA SER A 867 47.87 -55.59 -3.51
C SER A 867 49.02 -56.59 -3.66
N SER A 868 48.72 -57.76 -4.22
CA SER A 868 49.65 -58.85 -4.54
C SER A 868 50.80 -58.47 -5.49
N ASP A 869 50.70 -57.29 -6.09
CA ASP A 869 51.40 -56.89 -7.31
C ASP A 869 52.72 -56.16 -6.97
N THR A 870 52.95 -55.84 -5.69
CA THR A 870 54.11 -55.07 -5.21
C THR A 870 54.93 -55.87 -4.20
N THR A 871 56.25 -55.89 -4.37
CA THR A 871 57.23 -56.58 -3.51
C THR A 871 58.33 -55.62 -3.12
N VAL A 872 58.58 -55.46 -1.82
CA VAL A 872 59.67 -54.64 -1.29
C VAL A 872 60.85 -55.55 -0.97
N VAL A 873 62.01 -55.20 -1.49
CA VAL A 873 63.24 -56.00 -1.44
C VAL A 873 64.28 -55.19 -0.69
N HIS A 874 64.81 -55.74 0.39
CA HIS A 874 65.93 -55.16 1.13
C HIS A 874 67.23 -55.76 0.57
N LEU A 875 68.12 -54.89 0.11
CA LEU A 875 69.42 -55.28 -0.44
C LEU A 875 70.50 -55.24 0.65
N ASP A 876 71.68 -55.80 0.37
CA ASP A 876 72.81 -55.75 1.30
C ASP A 876 73.16 -54.30 1.66
N PRO A 877 73.18 -53.93 2.97
CA PRO A 877 73.58 -52.59 3.40
C PRO A 877 74.98 -52.16 2.93
N ALA A 878 75.85 -53.11 2.57
CA ALA A 878 77.17 -52.84 2.00
C ALA A 878 77.16 -52.54 0.49
N ALA A 879 76.02 -52.70 -0.20
CA ALA A 879 75.89 -52.41 -1.62
C ALA A 879 75.97 -50.90 -1.89
N THR A 880 76.77 -50.50 -2.87
CA THR A 880 76.86 -49.08 -3.27
C THR A 880 75.62 -48.65 -4.07
N ALA A 881 75.27 -47.36 -4.01
CA ALA A 881 74.17 -46.79 -4.78
C ALA A 881 74.27 -47.08 -6.29
N GLU A 882 75.49 -47.11 -6.84
CA GLU A 882 75.76 -47.49 -8.23
C GLU A 882 75.39 -48.96 -8.51
N THR A 883 75.64 -49.86 -7.55
CA THR A 883 75.29 -51.29 -7.66
C THR A 883 73.77 -51.47 -7.59
N ILE A 884 73.09 -50.74 -6.69
CA ILE A 884 71.64 -50.77 -6.52
C ILE A 884 70.93 -50.24 -7.77
N ALA A 885 71.42 -49.14 -8.35
CA ALA A 885 70.91 -48.59 -9.60
C ALA A 885 71.11 -49.55 -10.78
N ALA A 886 72.28 -50.19 -10.89
CA ALA A 886 72.54 -51.19 -11.93
C ALA A 886 71.64 -52.43 -11.79
N VAL A 887 71.38 -52.88 -10.55
CA VAL A 887 70.43 -53.97 -10.28
C VAL A 887 69.00 -53.57 -10.66
N ALA A 888 68.55 -52.36 -10.29
CA ALA A 888 67.22 -51.87 -10.63
C ALA A 888 67.00 -51.75 -12.15
N ASP A 889 67.99 -51.24 -12.89
CA ASP A 889 67.95 -51.09 -14.34
C ASP A 889 67.92 -52.45 -15.06
N ARG A 890 68.76 -53.40 -14.62
CA ARG A 890 68.69 -54.79 -15.12
C ARG A 890 67.37 -55.45 -14.79
N LEU A 891 66.82 -55.22 -13.59
CA LEU A 891 65.55 -55.82 -13.17
C LEU A 891 64.36 -55.29 -13.99
N LEU A 892 64.35 -54.00 -14.34
CA LEU A 892 63.35 -53.40 -15.25
C LEU A 892 63.36 -54.05 -16.64
N SER A 893 64.49 -54.60 -17.08
CA SER A 893 64.58 -55.31 -18.36
C SER A 893 64.01 -56.74 -18.35
N VAL A 894 63.64 -57.26 -17.17
CA VAL A 894 63.04 -58.59 -17.03
C VAL A 894 61.55 -58.54 -17.36
N ALA A 895 61.12 -59.38 -18.31
CA ALA A 895 59.72 -59.46 -18.73
C ALA A 895 58.80 -59.86 -17.55
N GLY A 896 57.82 -59.00 -17.25
CA GLY A 896 56.89 -59.18 -16.14
C GLY A 896 57.11 -58.23 -14.97
N ILE A 897 58.26 -57.55 -14.90
CA ILE A 897 58.49 -56.41 -14.01
C ILE A 897 57.89 -55.15 -14.68
N LEU A 898 57.02 -54.45 -13.95
CA LEU A 898 56.30 -53.27 -14.45
C LEU A 898 56.97 -51.97 -14.01
N GLU A 899 57.48 -51.95 -12.78
CA GLU A 899 58.10 -50.77 -12.18
C GLU A 899 59.09 -51.20 -11.11
N VAL A 900 60.22 -50.49 -11.02
CA VAL A 900 61.22 -50.66 -9.96
C VAL A 900 61.56 -49.27 -9.44
N GLU A 901 61.28 -49.02 -8.18
CA GLU A 901 61.58 -47.78 -7.49
C GLU A 901 62.67 -48.03 -6.45
N ILE A 902 63.71 -47.19 -6.45
CA ILE A 902 64.77 -47.22 -5.43
C ILE A 902 64.34 -46.28 -4.31
N VAL A 903 64.27 -46.80 -3.09
CA VAL A 903 63.93 -46.03 -1.90
C VAL A 903 65.12 -46.08 -0.95
N GLU A 904 65.80 -44.95 -0.79
CA GLU A 904 66.89 -44.75 0.15
C GLU A 904 66.34 -44.18 1.46
N ASP A 905 66.64 -44.84 2.59
CA ASP A 905 66.33 -44.38 3.94
C ASP A 905 67.61 -44.49 4.80
N GLU A 906 67.82 -43.64 5.80
CA GLU A 906 69.11 -43.44 6.52
C GLU A 906 69.81 -44.76 6.96
N GLY A 907 70.61 -45.35 6.06
CA GLY A 907 71.39 -46.58 6.30
C GLY A 907 70.79 -47.89 5.79
N ASP A 908 69.62 -47.89 5.12
CA ASP A 908 69.01 -49.08 4.49
C ASP A 908 68.45 -48.73 3.10
N SER A 909 68.91 -49.44 2.06
CA SER A 909 68.46 -49.23 0.69
C SER A 909 67.55 -50.37 0.25
N ARG A 910 66.34 -50.03 -0.20
CA ARG A 910 65.34 -51.01 -0.63
C ARG A 910 64.85 -50.74 -2.05
N LEU A 911 64.51 -51.81 -2.77
CA LEU A 911 63.83 -51.75 -4.05
C LEU A 911 62.35 -52.06 -3.85
N VAL A 912 61.47 -51.20 -4.37
CA VAL A 912 60.04 -51.47 -4.46
C VAL A 912 59.75 -51.92 -5.89
N VAL A 913 59.42 -53.20 -6.05
CA VAL A 913 59.22 -53.83 -7.35
C VAL A 913 57.73 -54.09 -7.55
N THR A 914 57.13 -53.45 -8.54
CA THR A 914 55.78 -53.77 -9.01
C THR A 914 55.88 -54.70 -10.21
N ALA A 915 55.20 -55.83 -10.16
CA ALA A 915 55.30 -56.86 -11.19
C ALA A 915 53.95 -57.53 -11.45
N GLY A 916 53.70 -57.88 -12.72
CA GLY A 916 52.56 -58.70 -13.14
C GLY A 916 52.76 -60.20 -12.93
N MET A 917 53.87 -60.59 -12.27
CA MET A 917 54.25 -61.98 -12.02
C MET A 917 54.23 -62.29 -10.52
N PRO A 918 54.08 -63.58 -10.14
CA PRO A 918 54.09 -63.99 -8.74
C PRO A 918 55.38 -63.57 -8.02
N ARG A 919 55.25 -63.14 -6.76
CA ARG A 919 56.37 -62.71 -5.91
C ARG A 919 57.57 -63.69 -5.91
N PRO A 920 57.43 -65.03 -5.90
CA PRO A 920 58.57 -65.93 -6.01
C PRO A 920 59.38 -65.78 -7.30
N ASP A 921 58.72 -65.46 -8.42
CA ASP A 921 59.37 -65.26 -9.70
C ASP A 921 60.05 -63.88 -9.75
N VAL A 922 59.49 -62.87 -9.07
CA VAL A 922 60.17 -61.57 -8.84
C VAL A 922 61.47 -61.78 -8.05
N VAL A 923 61.46 -62.62 -7.02
CA VAL A 923 62.66 -62.97 -6.22
C VAL A 923 63.69 -63.70 -7.07
N ARG A 924 63.26 -64.62 -7.95
CA ARG A 924 64.19 -65.30 -8.88
C ARG A 924 64.82 -64.32 -9.86
N ALA A 925 64.02 -63.43 -10.43
CA ALA A 925 64.51 -62.38 -11.33
C ALA A 925 65.55 -61.48 -10.65
N LEU A 926 65.32 -61.08 -9.39
CA LEU A 926 66.27 -60.33 -8.58
C LEU A 926 67.61 -61.05 -8.42
N THR A 927 67.60 -62.35 -8.11
CA THR A 927 68.85 -63.13 -8.01
C THR A 927 69.56 -63.31 -9.35
N GLU A 928 68.83 -63.48 -10.46
CA GLU A 928 69.41 -63.67 -11.80
C GLU A 928 70.10 -62.40 -12.31
N VAL A 929 69.60 -61.21 -11.97
CA VAL A 929 70.26 -59.93 -12.29
C VAL A 929 71.40 -59.57 -11.32
N GLY A 930 71.75 -60.49 -10.41
CA GLY A 930 72.86 -60.39 -9.48
C GLY A 930 72.57 -59.51 -8.26
N ALA A 931 71.32 -59.45 -7.79
CA ALA A 931 70.97 -58.75 -6.55
C ALA A 931 71.20 -59.65 -5.32
N ASP A 932 71.99 -59.17 -4.36
CA ASP A 932 72.13 -59.80 -3.04
C ASP A 932 70.95 -59.40 -2.14
N VAL A 933 69.92 -60.24 -2.11
CA VAL A 933 68.67 -60.00 -1.36
C VAL A 933 68.82 -60.43 0.10
N VAL A 934 68.66 -59.49 1.03
CA VAL A 934 68.81 -59.74 2.48
C VAL A 934 67.46 -59.84 3.19
N GLY A 935 66.40 -59.26 2.62
CA GLY A 935 65.05 -59.35 3.16
C GLY A 935 63.97 -59.07 2.14
N LEU A 936 62.76 -59.55 2.39
CA LEU A 936 61.58 -59.32 1.56
C LEU A 936 60.39 -58.92 2.44
N SER A 937 59.66 -57.89 2.02
CA SER A 937 58.40 -57.49 2.64
C SER A 937 57.35 -57.12 1.59
N SER A 938 56.08 -57.08 2.00
CA SER A 938 54.97 -56.55 1.19
C SER A 938 54.47 -55.26 1.83
N ARG A 939 54.12 -54.24 1.05
CA ARG A 939 53.46 -53.07 1.62
C ARG A 939 52.41 -52.49 0.69
N LYS A 940 51.25 -52.17 1.26
CA LYS A 940 50.86 -50.78 1.53
C LYS A 940 50.26 -50.68 2.93
N HIS A 941 50.50 -49.58 3.64
CA HIS A 941 49.66 -49.19 4.78
C HIS A 941 48.50 -48.33 4.30
N LEU A 942 47.44 -48.25 5.10
CA LEU A 942 46.25 -47.45 4.79
C LEU A 942 46.59 -45.97 4.55
N GLU A 943 47.68 -45.48 5.14
CA GLU A 943 48.21 -44.12 4.98
C GLU A 943 48.61 -43.77 3.54
N GLU A 944 49.36 -44.64 2.86
CA GLU A 944 49.80 -44.40 1.48
C GLU A 944 48.62 -44.41 0.50
N VAL A 945 47.63 -45.27 0.75
CA VAL A 945 46.40 -45.37 -0.06
C VAL A 945 45.54 -44.11 0.13
N PHE A 946 45.40 -43.66 1.37
CA PHE A 946 44.67 -42.44 1.71
C PHE A 946 45.31 -41.19 1.06
N LEU A 947 46.64 -41.04 1.13
CA LEU A 947 47.34 -39.92 0.51
C LEU A 947 47.16 -39.90 -1.02
N ARG A 948 47.27 -41.07 -1.68
CA ARG A 948 47.03 -41.18 -3.13
C ARG A 948 45.59 -40.82 -3.50
N VAL A 949 44.61 -41.33 -2.75
CA VAL A 949 43.18 -41.10 -3.02
C VAL A 949 42.81 -39.63 -2.83
N ILE A 950 43.37 -38.94 -1.83
CA ILE A 950 43.15 -37.49 -1.64
C ILE A 950 43.87 -36.67 -2.73
N ALA A 951 45.11 -37.00 -3.07
CA ALA A 951 45.84 -36.30 -4.15
C ALA A 951 45.13 -36.43 -5.51
N ALA A 952 44.57 -37.62 -5.80
CA ALA A 952 43.75 -37.85 -6.99
C ALA A 952 42.43 -37.06 -6.95
N ALA A 953 41.80 -36.94 -5.78
CA ALA A 953 40.57 -36.15 -5.62
C ALA A 953 40.83 -34.63 -5.74
N GLN A 954 42.02 -34.14 -5.38
CA GLN A 954 42.41 -32.73 -5.52
C GLN A 954 42.69 -32.33 -6.98
N THR A 955 43.14 -33.27 -7.81
CA THR A 955 43.45 -33.03 -9.23
C THR A 955 42.23 -33.16 -10.14
N ALA A 956 41.21 -33.93 -9.74
CA ALA A 956 39.98 -34.13 -10.49
C ALA A 956 38.83 -33.19 -10.05
N GLY A 957 38.79 -31.98 -10.58
CA GLY A 957 37.57 -31.16 -10.59
C GLY A 957 36.47 -31.85 -11.40
N GLU A 958 35.33 -32.12 -10.75
CA GLU A 958 34.14 -32.90 -11.17
C GLU A 958 33.48 -32.60 -12.56
N PRO A 959 32.56 -33.48 -13.11
CA PRO A 959 31.95 -34.68 -12.50
C PRO A 959 31.70 -35.96 -13.38
N THR A 960 31.23 -37.01 -12.69
CA THR A 960 30.45 -38.22 -13.07
C THR A 960 31.19 -39.50 -13.53
N GLY A 961 30.91 -40.61 -12.85
CA GLY A 961 31.39 -41.98 -13.13
C GLY A 961 32.03 -42.63 -11.90
N SER A 962 31.54 -43.80 -11.44
CA SER A 962 32.04 -44.48 -10.25
C SER A 962 33.54 -44.80 -10.38
N VAL A 963 34.30 -44.48 -9.33
CA VAL A 963 35.76 -44.67 -9.28
C VAL A 963 36.13 -46.17 -9.37
N THR A 964 35.23 -47.06 -8.96
CA THR A 964 35.37 -48.52 -9.07
C THR A 964 35.39 -49.02 -10.52
N GLU A 965 34.67 -48.37 -11.44
CA GLU A 965 34.68 -48.70 -12.88
C GLU A 965 35.99 -48.24 -13.54
N ARG A 966 36.51 -47.08 -13.10
CA ARG A 966 37.79 -46.54 -13.58
C ARG A 966 38.99 -47.34 -13.08
N LEU A 967 38.95 -47.86 -11.86
CA LEU A 967 39.98 -48.75 -11.33
C LEU A 967 39.99 -50.12 -12.04
N ARG A 968 38.84 -50.61 -12.55
CA ARG A 968 38.80 -51.78 -13.44
C ARG A 968 39.36 -51.48 -14.84
N GLN A 969 39.10 -50.30 -15.39
CA GLN A 969 39.63 -49.90 -16.72
C GLN A 969 41.14 -49.65 -16.72
N VAL A 970 41.70 -49.18 -15.62
CA VAL A 970 43.16 -49.03 -15.46
C VAL A 970 43.85 -50.38 -15.24
N ARG A 971 43.14 -51.40 -14.76
CA ARG A 971 43.64 -52.80 -14.65
C ARG A 971 43.53 -53.62 -15.95
N ALA A 972 42.84 -53.11 -16.97
CA ALA A 972 42.65 -53.75 -18.28
C ALA A 972 43.53 -53.16 -19.39
N ARG A 973 44.46 -52.27 -19.04
CA ARG A 973 45.58 -51.80 -19.84
C ARG A 973 46.86 -52.08 -19.06
#